data_AF-A0AA40FJL8-F1
#
_entry.id   AF-A0AA40FJL8-F1
#
_cell.length_a   1.000
_cell.length_b   1.000
_cell.length_c   1.000
_cell.angle_alpha   90.00
_cell.angle_beta   90.00
_cell.angle_gamma   90.00
#
_symmetry.space_group_name_H-M   'P 1'
#
loop_
_entity.id
_entity.type
_entity.pdbx_description
1 polymer ?
#
loop_
_entity_poly.entity_id
_entity_poly.type
_entity_poly.pdbx_seq_one_letter_code
_entity_poly.pdbx_strand_id
1 'polypeptide(L)'
;MDMVENVTENQENTDEDTVKSEKDINQSESPPETFEENENWYYMPDSILLNIFQYLTPKELTIAGEICKSWHRVSRDEFLWKDLFYQTYKIDPDIGIMPGKTSWLGEFKRLTYHTPLLQTEVLKAHSHQVLHVSFSHNGKMFATCSKDGYIFVWESEYPVRIKYLHDMKTFSWKYTQFSQFNSSDTLLLVSGVHFGTPLSTSGEIAVFRLAPGFDLQCRIINKPYDIFGTWYSEHYLLSGNLCWLAHLVSTSLLWLNKANQESSSEHVPIMTQLFRFYNGNASSVRAIMVANCLTPEQAKSEEQQNQPSSSSVKGERGNPPSHKDISSTSSNDTVQEEPVVLRHASSRLQYSTLEGGFMNWKKLGDGFEYANPIQYNQEYRQVEMEKKTQENDKESDNSQWDEENESGESSNTEEGDNDELSNNCEKYLIFTTGSKTYTPHQVGFKRIKNFKFPTRLDPGPSLRERIAQRERERERQNSYAFFTNWVDYESVADQFDKVDHLIDLHGHIIGMGLSPDHRYLYVNTRPWPRGYVITNPLQPPPIAQEIDIHVIDLVTLKQVGTMLRAHKAYTPNNECFFIFLDVCDEYVASGAEDKHGYLWDRHYGVCLAKFPHSDVVNSVAFNPRDSEMLVTTSDDYTVKVWRSRAVVRSLGLDEDSFPRGMEVRNRRKFQKSSCNID
;
A
#
# COMPACT_ATOMS: atom_id res chain seq x y z
N MET A 1 -10.77 71.73 3.36
CA MET A 1 -11.36 72.99 3.85
C MET A 1 -11.80 72.72 5.27
N ASP A 2 -10.87 72.68 6.20
CA ASP A 2 -10.16 73.81 6.83
C ASP A 2 -10.72 73.86 8.26
N MET A 3 -9.93 73.42 9.24
CA MET A 3 -9.02 74.28 10.01
C MET A 3 -9.83 75.15 11.00
N VAL A 4 -9.74 74.90 12.31
CA VAL A 4 -8.72 75.44 13.24
C VAL A 4 -9.32 76.56 14.10
N GLU A 5 -9.25 76.34 15.42
CA GLU A 5 -9.03 77.36 16.48
C GLU A 5 -10.16 78.34 16.82
N ASN A 6 -10.22 78.99 17.99
CA ASN A 6 -9.50 78.98 19.27
C ASN A 6 -10.34 79.88 20.21
N VAL A 7 -10.22 79.66 21.54
CA VAL A 7 -10.00 80.70 22.60
C VAL A 7 -11.13 81.77 22.78
N THR A 8 -11.66 82.10 23.97
CA THR A 8 -11.11 82.66 25.24
C THR A 8 -12.35 82.85 26.15
N GLU A 9 -12.38 82.38 27.40
CA GLU A 9 -12.07 83.09 28.66
C GLU A 9 -13.15 84.00 29.28
N ASN A 10 -13.23 83.84 30.62
CA ASN A 10 -13.58 84.79 31.70
C ASN A 10 -15.05 84.97 32.08
N GLN A 11 -15.43 84.45 33.27
CA GLN A 11 -15.51 85.13 34.60
C GLN A 11 -16.97 85.56 34.83
N GLU A 12 -17.61 85.50 35.99
CA GLU A 12 -17.26 85.28 37.40
C GLU A 12 -18.59 85.12 38.18
N ASN A 13 -18.55 84.38 39.30
CA ASN A 13 -19.26 84.58 40.58
C ASN A 13 -20.79 84.82 40.58
N THR A 14 -21.59 84.10 41.36
CA THR A 14 -21.66 84.24 42.83
C THR A 14 -22.68 83.24 43.43
N ASP A 15 -22.32 82.75 44.62
CA ASP A 15 -23.14 82.41 45.81
C ASP A 15 -24.11 81.21 45.74
N GLU A 16 -23.85 80.13 46.50
CA GLU A 16 -24.10 79.97 47.96
C GLU A 16 -25.60 80.11 48.30
N ASP A 17 -26.26 79.31 49.13
CA ASP A 17 -26.02 78.05 49.82
C ASP A 17 -27.37 77.79 50.54
N THR A 18 -27.94 76.58 50.55
CA THR A 18 -28.82 76.20 51.67
C THR A 18 -29.07 74.69 51.73
N VAL A 19 -28.37 74.06 52.66
CA VAL A 19 -28.66 72.75 53.23
C VAL A 19 -29.93 72.82 54.09
N LYS A 20 -30.82 71.82 53.98
CA LYS A 20 -31.58 71.28 55.12
C LYS A 20 -32.07 69.86 54.85
N SER A 21 -31.54 68.96 55.66
CA SER A 21 -31.98 67.59 55.91
C SER A 21 -33.34 67.54 56.62
N GLU A 22 -34.18 66.54 56.33
CA GLU A 22 -34.83 65.70 57.35
C GLU A 22 -35.55 64.48 56.77
N LYS A 23 -35.80 63.54 57.66
CA LYS A 23 -35.92 62.08 57.53
C LYS A 23 -37.32 61.53 57.16
N ASP A 24 -37.26 60.32 56.60
CA ASP A 24 -38.14 59.15 56.78
C ASP A 24 -39.63 59.23 56.45
N ILE A 25 -40.04 58.58 55.35
CA ILE A 25 -41.26 57.75 55.28
C ILE A 25 -40.95 56.47 54.49
N ASN A 26 -40.98 55.32 55.18
CA ASN A 26 -41.15 54.00 54.59
C ASN A 26 -42.65 53.78 54.30
N GLN A 27 -43.02 53.47 53.05
CA GLN A 27 -44.14 52.57 52.75
C GLN A 27 -44.09 52.09 51.29
N SER A 28 -43.62 50.85 51.14
CA SER A 28 -44.15 49.79 50.27
C SER A 28 -44.70 50.17 48.88
N GLU A 29 -43.83 50.15 47.88
CA GLU A 29 -44.17 49.60 46.56
C GLU A 29 -42.99 48.72 46.12
N SER A 30 -43.22 47.41 46.04
CA SER A 30 -42.28 46.46 45.45
C SER A 30 -42.15 46.75 43.95
N PRO A 31 -40.95 47.04 43.42
CA PRO A 31 -40.72 46.95 41.98
C PRO A 31 -40.82 45.48 41.57
N PRO A 32 -41.24 45.19 40.33
CA PRO A 32 -41.52 43.83 39.88
C PRO A 32 -40.24 42.99 40.00
N GLU A 33 -40.41 41.74 40.44
CA GLU A 33 -39.39 40.70 40.35
C GLU A 33 -38.76 40.77 38.95
N THR A 34 -37.55 41.31 38.88
CA THR A 34 -36.70 41.14 37.71
C THR A 34 -36.49 39.65 37.59
N PHE A 35 -37.03 39.07 36.51
CA PHE A 35 -36.72 37.74 36.03
C PHE A 35 -35.22 37.45 36.19
N GLU A 36 -34.83 36.78 37.27
CA GLU A 36 -33.55 36.06 37.39
C GLU A 36 -33.66 34.76 36.58
N GLU A 37 -34.03 34.88 35.30
CA GLU A 37 -33.89 33.78 34.35
C GLU A 37 -32.56 33.97 33.61
N ASN A 38 -31.61 33.07 33.88
CA ASN A 38 -30.59 32.55 32.93
C ASN A 38 -29.14 32.39 33.45
N GLU A 39 -28.90 31.96 34.70
CA GLU A 39 -27.56 31.47 35.10
C GLU A 39 -27.51 29.98 35.52
N ASN A 40 -28.48 29.17 35.09
CA ASN A 40 -28.52 27.74 35.43
C ASN A 40 -27.62 26.82 34.58
N TRP A 41 -26.96 27.36 33.55
CA TRP A 41 -26.13 26.57 32.62
C TRP A 41 -24.82 26.07 33.26
N TYR A 42 -24.28 26.79 34.24
CA TYR A 42 -23.03 26.43 34.93
C TYR A 42 -23.19 25.30 35.93
N TYR A 43 -24.40 25.10 36.47
CA TYR A 43 -24.72 24.09 37.48
C TYR A 43 -25.41 22.85 36.88
N MET A 44 -25.51 22.79 35.55
CA MET A 44 -26.16 21.68 34.87
C MET A 44 -25.39 20.37 35.10
N PRO A 45 -26.07 19.29 35.51
CA PRO A 45 -25.43 17.99 35.68
C PRO A 45 -24.76 17.51 34.39
N ASP A 46 -23.60 16.85 34.52
CA ASP A 46 -22.85 16.29 33.40
C ASP A 46 -23.70 15.41 32.49
N SER A 47 -24.63 14.63 33.05
CA SER A 47 -25.52 13.74 32.29
C SER A 47 -26.43 14.51 31.32
N ILE A 48 -26.88 15.70 31.71
CA ILE A 48 -27.70 16.56 30.83
C ILE A 48 -26.81 17.23 29.79
N LEU A 49 -25.63 17.72 30.20
CA LEU A 49 -24.66 18.29 29.26
C LEU A 49 -24.22 17.28 28.20
N LEU A 50 -23.97 16.01 28.57
CA LEU A 50 -23.67 14.92 27.64
C LEU A 50 -24.82 14.71 26.64
N ASN A 51 -26.06 14.69 27.13
CA ASN A 51 -27.24 14.53 26.29
C ASN A 51 -27.43 15.71 25.32
N ILE A 52 -27.08 16.94 25.72
CA ILE A 52 -27.09 18.09 24.81
C ILE A 52 -25.94 18.00 23.81
N PHE A 53 -24.73 17.69 24.29
CA PHE A 53 -23.51 17.70 23.50
C PHE A 53 -23.49 16.63 22.40
N GLN A 54 -24.22 15.51 22.56
CA GLN A 54 -24.36 14.48 21.51
C GLN A 54 -25.00 15.01 20.21
N TYR A 55 -25.72 16.13 20.26
CA TYR A 55 -26.35 16.75 19.10
C TYR A 55 -25.45 17.81 18.43
N LEU A 56 -24.35 18.19 19.05
CA LEU A 56 -23.42 19.19 18.52
C LEU A 56 -22.51 18.57 17.45
N THR A 57 -22.13 19.38 16.46
CA THR A 57 -21.05 19.01 15.55
C THR A 57 -19.69 19.04 16.29
N PRO A 58 -18.66 18.34 15.77
CA PRO A 58 -17.33 18.35 16.37
C PRO A 58 -16.77 19.76 16.60
N LYS A 59 -17.04 20.69 15.68
CA LYS A 59 -16.60 22.10 15.80
C LYS A 59 -17.36 22.83 16.92
N GLU A 60 -18.68 22.68 16.99
CA GLU A 60 -19.49 23.29 18.04
C GLU A 60 -19.14 22.72 19.41
N LEU A 61 -18.89 21.41 19.50
CA LEU A 61 -18.45 20.76 20.73
C LEU A 61 -17.11 21.29 21.22
N THR A 62 -16.15 21.51 20.32
CA THR A 62 -14.86 22.12 20.70
C THR A 62 -15.03 23.54 21.22
N ILE A 63 -15.89 24.36 20.59
CA ILE A 63 -16.17 25.73 21.03
C ILE A 63 -16.88 25.71 22.39
N ALA A 64 -17.86 24.82 22.59
CA ALA A 64 -18.54 24.68 23.87
C ALA A 64 -17.56 24.29 24.99
N GLY A 65 -16.59 23.43 24.68
CA GLY A 65 -15.52 23.06 25.60
C GLY A 65 -14.66 24.23 26.07
N GLU A 66 -14.52 25.29 25.27
CA GLU A 66 -13.67 26.45 25.61
C GLU A 66 -14.33 27.42 26.62
N ILE A 67 -15.62 27.23 26.94
CA ILE A 67 -16.40 28.18 27.74
C ILE A 67 -16.07 28.07 29.24
N CYS A 68 -16.05 26.87 29.81
CA CYS A 68 -15.75 26.67 31.24
C CYS A 68 -15.17 25.28 31.52
N LYS A 69 -14.56 25.10 32.71
CA LYS A 69 -13.90 23.84 33.11
C LYS A 69 -14.83 22.63 33.12
N SER A 70 -16.09 22.81 33.53
CA SER A 70 -17.06 21.71 33.55
C SER A 70 -17.37 21.24 32.12
N TRP A 71 -17.70 22.19 31.24
CA TRP A 71 -18.02 21.90 29.84
C TRP A 71 -16.81 21.35 29.08
N HIS A 72 -15.60 21.84 29.37
CA HIS A 72 -14.35 21.29 28.84
C HIS A 72 -14.14 19.82 29.19
N ARG A 73 -14.48 19.42 30.43
CA ARG A 73 -14.37 18.04 30.87
C ARG A 73 -15.40 17.16 30.16
N VAL A 74 -16.65 17.61 30.10
CA VAL A 74 -17.75 16.88 29.46
C VAL A 74 -17.56 16.78 27.93
N SER A 75 -17.08 17.85 27.30
CA SER A 75 -16.83 17.87 25.85
C SER A 75 -15.67 16.98 25.41
N ARG A 76 -14.87 16.47 26.35
CA ARG A 76 -13.78 15.51 26.12
C ARG A 76 -14.16 14.07 26.44
N ASP A 77 -15.44 13.79 26.70
CA ASP A 77 -15.92 12.44 26.96
C ASP A 77 -15.68 11.51 25.76
N GLU A 78 -15.11 10.33 26.02
CA GLU A 78 -14.67 9.41 24.98
C GLU A 78 -15.84 8.69 24.28
N PHE A 79 -16.99 8.52 24.94
CA PHE A 79 -18.19 7.95 24.29
C PHE A 79 -18.82 8.96 23.34
N LEU A 80 -18.85 10.23 23.73
CA LEU A 80 -19.28 11.31 22.85
C LEU A 80 -18.40 11.39 21.58
N TRP A 81 -17.08 11.33 21.74
CA TRP A 81 -16.17 11.33 20.58
C TRP A 81 -16.23 10.04 19.77
N LYS A 82 -16.48 8.88 20.39
CA LYS A 82 -16.74 7.61 19.67
C LYS A 82 -17.95 7.74 18.74
N ASP A 83 -19.06 8.24 19.25
CA ASP A 83 -20.29 8.39 18.47
C ASP A 83 -20.10 9.42 17.34
N LEU A 84 -19.47 10.56 17.64
CA LEU A 84 -19.12 11.56 16.63
C LEU A 84 -18.17 11.01 15.58
N PHE A 85 -17.22 10.17 15.97
CA PHE A 85 -16.25 9.55 15.06
C PHE A 85 -16.95 8.60 14.09
N TYR A 86 -17.74 7.65 14.60
CA TYR A 86 -18.51 6.74 13.75
C TYR A 86 -19.48 7.48 12.82
N GLN A 87 -20.16 8.50 13.32
CA GLN A 87 -21.08 9.30 12.50
C GLN A 87 -20.35 10.12 11.42
N THR A 88 -19.21 10.72 11.75
CA THR A 88 -18.45 11.59 10.84
C THR A 88 -17.81 10.81 9.71
N TYR A 89 -17.21 9.67 10.04
CA TYR A 89 -16.47 8.84 9.09
C TYR A 89 -17.29 7.67 8.51
N LYS A 90 -18.53 7.49 8.98
CA LYS A 90 -19.45 6.40 8.59
C LYS A 90 -18.81 5.01 8.72
N ILE A 91 -18.15 4.81 9.85
CA ILE A 91 -17.48 3.56 10.20
C ILE A 91 -18.52 2.61 10.78
N ASP A 92 -18.35 1.32 10.51
CA ASP A 92 -19.19 0.27 11.08
C ASP A 92 -19.02 0.23 12.61
N PRO A 93 -20.10 0.27 13.42
CA PRO A 93 -20.02 0.22 14.88
C PRO A 93 -19.30 -1.01 15.44
N ASP A 94 -19.22 -2.10 14.67
CA ASP A 94 -18.50 -3.33 15.06
C ASP A 94 -16.97 -3.13 15.03
N ILE A 95 -16.47 -2.09 14.35
CA ILE A 95 -15.03 -1.78 14.28
C ILE A 95 -14.64 -1.00 15.55
N GLY A 96 -13.85 -1.65 16.41
CA GLY A 96 -13.28 -1.02 17.60
C GLY A 96 -12.23 0.05 17.28
N ILE A 97 -11.83 0.79 18.31
CA ILE A 97 -10.72 1.74 18.21
C ILE A 97 -9.46 1.01 17.74
N MET A 98 -8.62 1.69 16.96
CA MET A 98 -7.34 1.14 16.52
C MET A 98 -6.56 0.55 17.70
N PRO A 99 -6.12 -0.72 17.62
CA PRO A 99 -5.28 -1.34 18.63
C PRO A 99 -4.09 -0.47 19.05
N GLY A 100 -3.85 -0.39 20.37
CA GLY A 100 -2.82 0.48 20.95
C GLY A 100 -3.22 1.96 21.08
N LYS A 101 -4.35 2.40 20.52
CA LYS A 101 -4.93 3.72 20.78
C LYS A 101 -5.98 3.64 21.89
N THR A 102 -6.04 4.68 22.71
CA THR A 102 -6.92 4.73 23.89
C THR A 102 -7.93 5.87 23.86
N SER A 103 -7.88 6.75 22.84
CA SER A 103 -8.75 7.93 22.74
C SER A 103 -9.34 8.09 21.35
N TRP A 104 -10.66 8.07 21.27
CA TRP A 104 -11.47 8.41 20.10
C TRP A 104 -11.30 9.87 19.69
N LEU A 105 -11.16 10.79 20.65
CA LEU A 105 -10.82 12.17 20.33
C LEU A 105 -9.44 12.25 19.66
N GLY A 106 -8.47 11.44 20.12
CA GLY A 106 -7.16 11.30 19.50
C GLY A 106 -7.24 10.84 18.05
N GLU A 107 -8.01 9.79 17.78
CA GLU A 107 -8.22 9.26 16.43
C GLU A 107 -9.00 10.25 15.54
N PHE A 108 -9.99 10.95 16.10
CA PHE A 108 -10.69 12.03 15.41
C PHE A 108 -9.72 13.14 14.98
N LYS A 109 -8.80 13.55 15.86
CA LYS A 109 -7.76 14.52 15.55
C LYS A 109 -6.79 14.01 14.48
N ARG A 110 -6.37 12.75 14.56
CA ARG A 110 -5.50 12.11 13.56
C ARG A 110 -6.10 12.23 12.17
N LEU A 111 -7.33 11.74 11.98
CA LEU A 111 -8.03 11.79 10.70
C LEU A 111 -8.46 13.20 10.25
N THR A 112 -8.36 14.21 11.12
CA THR A 112 -8.73 15.60 10.80
C THR A 112 -7.51 16.45 10.45
N TYR A 113 -6.39 16.27 11.17
CA TYR A 113 -5.24 17.15 11.08
C TYR A 113 -4.00 16.49 10.46
N HIS A 114 -3.87 15.17 10.58
CA HIS A 114 -2.67 14.42 10.15
C HIS A 114 -2.86 13.68 8.82
N THR A 115 -4.08 13.67 8.26
CA THR A 115 -4.31 13.14 6.93
C THR A 115 -3.70 14.05 5.84
N PRO A 116 -2.89 13.53 4.91
CA PRO A 116 -2.29 14.32 3.82
C PRO A 116 -3.36 14.78 2.84
N LEU A 117 -3.80 16.04 2.96
CA LEU A 117 -4.97 16.56 2.22
C LEU A 117 -4.66 17.83 1.41
N LEU A 118 -3.69 18.64 1.84
CA LEU A 118 -3.38 19.93 1.23
C LEU A 118 -2.37 19.74 0.09
N GLN A 119 -2.75 20.17 -1.11
CA GLN A 119 -1.88 20.17 -2.29
C GLN A 119 -0.86 21.31 -2.17
N THR A 120 0.25 21.05 -1.50
CA THR A 120 1.27 22.07 -1.24
C THR A 120 2.05 22.44 -2.49
N GLU A 121 2.29 21.48 -3.40
CA GLU A 121 3.15 21.70 -4.56
C GLU A 121 2.65 20.94 -5.80
N VAL A 122 2.91 21.49 -6.99
CA VAL A 122 2.68 20.85 -8.30
C VAL A 122 3.96 20.95 -9.12
N LEU A 123 4.61 19.82 -9.31
CA LEU A 123 5.87 19.71 -10.04
C LEU A 123 5.56 19.41 -11.52
N LYS A 124 6.13 20.21 -12.42
CA LYS A 124 5.88 20.17 -13.87
C LYS A 124 7.18 19.97 -14.67
N ALA A 125 8.15 19.27 -14.09
CA ALA A 125 9.42 19.01 -14.78
C ALA A 125 9.28 17.99 -15.92
N HIS A 126 8.34 17.05 -15.80
CA HIS A 126 8.06 16.09 -16.86
C HIS A 126 7.27 16.72 -18.00
N SER A 127 7.56 16.27 -19.21
CA SER A 127 6.91 16.75 -20.45
C SER A 127 5.93 15.73 -21.06
N HIS A 128 5.75 14.59 -20.39
CA HIS A 128 4.84 13.53 -20.76
C HIS A 128 4.36 12.78 -19.50
N GLN A 129 3.38 11.89 -19.68
CA GLN A 129 2.77 11.02 -18.67
C GLN A 129 3.77 10.49 -17.63
N VAL A 130 3.52 10.76 -16.35
CA VAL A 130 4.37 10.31 -15.24
C VAL A 130 3.82 9.00 -14.71
N LEU A 131 4.59 7.93 -14.91
CA LEU A 131 4.14 6.55 -14.74
C LEU A 131 4.34 5.99 -13.34
N HIS A 132 5.39 6.42 -12.64
CA HIS A 132 5.76 5.86 -11.34
C HIS A 132 6.41 6.90 -10.43
N VAL A 133 6.20 6.70 -9.13
CA VAL A 133 6.93 7.39 -8.05
C VAL A 133 7.32 6.38 -6.97
N SER A 134 8.52 6.53 -6.41
CA SER A 134 8.93 5.79 -5.21
C SER A 134 9.78 6.66 -4.29
N PHE A 135 9.61 6.48 -2.98
CA PHE A 135 10.43 7.14 -1.98
C PHE A 135 11.70 6.34 -1.64
N SER A 136 12.73 7.06 -1.22
CA SER A 136 13.85 6.48 -0.49
C SER A 136 13.41 6.04 0.91
N HIS A 137 13.99 4.98 1.47
CA HIS A 137 13.63 4.40 2.76
C HIS A 137 13.82 5.37 3.93
N ASN A 138 14.76 6.31 3.82
CA ASN A 138 14.96 7.40 4.78
C ASN A 138 13.98 8.57 4.60
N GLY A 139 13.12 8.55 3.57
CA GLY A 139 12.10 9.56 3.32
C GLY A 139 12.62 10.90 2.83
N LYS A 140 13.93 11.07 2.60
CA LYS A 140 14.56 12.34 2.20
C LYS A 140 14.49 12.60 0.70
N MET A 141 14.27 11.56 -0.09
CA MET A 141 14.20 11.66 -1.55
C MET A 141 13.03 10.84 -2.09
N PHE A 142 12.60 11.19 -3.29
CA PHE A 142 11.74 10.31 -4.10
C PHE A 142 12.15 10.40 -5.57
N ALA A 143 11.91 9.35 -6.34
CA ALA A 143 12.21 9.28 -7.76
C ALA A 143 10.93 9.21 -8.58
N THR A 144 10.92 9.82 -9.77
CA THR A 144 9.80 9.75 -10.72
C THR A 144 10.26 9.26 -12.09
N CYS A 145 9.41 8.46 -12.73
CA CYS A 145 9.62 7.93 -14.09
C CYS A 145 8.48 8.38 -15.02
N SER A 146 8.80 8.63 -16.28
CA SER A 146 7.86 9.19 -17.26
C SER A 146 8.08 8.67 -18.68
N LYS A 147 7.01 8.76 -19.47
CA LYS A 147 7.02 8.57 -20.92
C LYS A 147 7.89 9.55 -21.68
N ASP A 148 8.37 10.62 -21.05
CA ASP A 148 9.33 11.54 -21.65
C ASP A 148 10.76 10.99 -21.67
N GLY A 149 11.03 9.83 -21.05
CA GLY A 149 12.35 9.19 -21.03
C GLY A 149 13.30 9.71 -19.96
N TYR A 150 12.86 10.63 -19.09
CA TYR A 150 13.68 11.13 -18.00
C TYR A 150 13.42 10.37 -16.70
N ILE A 151 14.44 10.40 -15.84
CA ILE A 151 14.33 10.10 -14.42
C ILE A 151 14.60 11.40 -13.69
N PHE A 152 13.77 11.74 -12.72
CA PHE A 152 14.08 12.78 -11.73
C PHE A 152 14.16 12.16 -10.35
N VAL A 153 15.17 12.56 -9.57
CA VAL A 153 15.26 12.30 -8.14
C VAL A 153 15.11 13.63 -7.44
N TRP A 154 14.17 13.71 -6.52
CA TRP A 154 13.74 14.90 -5.83
C TRP A 154 14.15 14.85 -4.37
N GLU A 155 14.47 15.99 -3.77
CA GLU A 155 14.52 16.17 -2.32
C GLU A 155 13.10 16.40 -1.81
N SER A 156 12.69 15.65 -0.79
CA SER A 156 11.30 15.64 -0.29
C SER A 156 10.96 16.80 0.66
N GLU A 157 11.97 17.51 1.16
CA GLU A 157 11.81 18.68 2.02
C GLU A 157 11.03 19.79 1.31
N TYR A 158 10.28 20.60 2.05
CA TYR A 158 9.54 21.72 1.47
C TYR A 158 10.44 22.98 1.33
N PRO A 159 10.50 23.63 0.15
CA PRO A 159 9.92 23.22 -1.13
C PRO A 159 10.74 22.11 -1.79
N VAL A 160 10.05 21.21 -2.50
CA VAL A 160 10.65 20.08 -3.19
C VAL A 160 11.54 20.56 -4.34
N ARG A 161 12.73 19.97 -4.44
CA ARG A 161 13.75 20.34 -5.43
C ARG A 161 14.27 19.14 -6.18
N ILE A 162 14.69 19.33 -7.42
CA ILE A 162 15.38 18.29 -8.19
C ILE A 162 16.81 18.17 -7.66
N LYS A 163 17.19 16.95 -7.25
CA LYS A 163 18.55 16.60 -6.83
C LYS A 163 19.36 16.01 -7.98
N TYR A 164 18.78 15.03 -8.66
CA TYR A 164 19.38 14.36 -9.80
C TYR A 164 18.38 14.29 -10.94
N LEU A 165 18.89 14.31 -12.17
CA LEU A 165 18.12 14.00 -13.35
C LEU A 165 18.98 13.25 -14.34
N HIS A 166 18.37 12.37 -15.14
CA HIS A 166 19.08 11.69 -16.20
C HIS A 166 18.17 11.45 -17.41
N ASP A 167 18.71 11.64 -18.61
CA ASP A 167 18.03 11.36 -19.88
C ASP A 167 18.34 9.93 -20.32
N MET A 168 17.37 9.03 -20.19
CA MET A 168 17.55 7.61 -20.56
C MET A 168 17.49 7.38 -22.07
N LYS A 169 17.11 8.39 -22.88
CA LYS A 169 17.18 8.28 -24.34
C LYS A 169 18.61 8.14 -24.83
N THR A 170 19.59 8.60 -24.05
CA THR A 170 21.03 8.37 -24.31
C THR A 170 21.38 6.87 -24.36
N PHE A 171 20.59 6.03 -23.68
CA PHE A 171 20.68 4.57 -23.73
C PHE A 171 19.65 3.92 -24.67
N SER A 172 19.08 4.69 -25.61
CA SER A 172 18.05 4.21 -26.54
C SER A 172 16.79 3.70 -25.83
N TRP A 173 16.41 4.31 -24.71
CA TRP A 173 15.12 4.04 -24.07
C TRP A 173 14.02 4.89 -24.71
N LYS A 174 12.85 4.28 -24.89
CA LYS A 174 11.64 5.01 -25.31
C LYS A 174 11.02 5.76 -24.12
N TYR A 175 10.95 5.10 -22.97
CA TYR A 175 10.48 5.69 -21.72
C TYR A 175 10.96 4.94 -20.49
N THR A 176 10.90 5.62 -19.34
CA THR A 176 11.13 5.05 -18.00
C THR A 176 9.79 4.72 -17.38
N GLN A 177 9.69 3.61 -16.65
CA GLN A 177 8.39 3.09 -16.19
C GLN A 177 8.31 2.80 -14.70
N PHE A 178 9.42 2.49 -14.03
CA PHE A 178 9.43 2.08 -12.63
C PHE A 178 10.80 2.38 -12.00
N SER A 179 10.79 2.69 -10.71
CA SER A 179 11.99 3.02 -9.94
C SER A 179 11.91 2.43 -8.54
N GLN A 180 13.04 1.99 -7.98
CA GLN A 180 13.11 1.52 -6.60
C GLN A 180 14.49 1.84 -6.00
N PHE A 181 14.51 2.47 -4.84
CA PHE A 181 15.74 2.64 -4.05
C PHE A 181 16.13 1.30 -3.43
N ASN A 182 17.43 1.05 -3.26
CA ASN A 182 17.88 -0.05 -2.40
C ASN A 182 17.74 0.31 -0.92
N SER A 183 17.90 -0.66 -0.02
CA SER A 183 17.63 -0.50 1.42
C SER A 183 18.42 0.63 2.09
N SER A 184 19.66 0.89 1.68
CA SER A 184 20.48 1.98 2.23
C SER A 184 20.29 3.34 1.55
N ASP A 185 19.46 3.41 0.51
CA ASP A 185 19.26 4.59 -0.35
C ASP A 185 20.54 5.08 -1.06
N THR A 186 21.48 4.17 -1.34
CA THR A 186 22.72 4.46 -2.08
C THR A 186 22.64 4.14 -3.57
N LEU A 187 21.74 3.25 -3.96
CA LEU A 187 21.49 2.87 -5.35
C LEU A 187 20.02 3.09 -5.73
N LEU A 188 19.80 3.47 -6.97
CA LEU A 188 18.48 3.57 -7.58
C LEU A 188 18.38 2.60 -8.76
N LEU A 189 17.49 1.62 -8.65
CA LEU A 189 17.05 0.79 -9.77
C LEU A 189 16.02 1.57 -10.57
N VAL A 190 16.18 1.61 -11.88
CA VAL A 190 15.16 2.11 -12.81
C VAL A 190 14.95 1.09 -13.90
N SER A 191 13.68 0.80 -14.22
CA SER A 191 13.34 0.03 -15.40
C SER A 191 12.64 0.87 -16.45
N GLY A 192 12.75 0.44 -17.69
CA GLY A 192 12.14 1.12 -18.82
C GLY A 192 12.08 0.22 -20.06
N VAL A 193 11.57 0.81 -21.13
CA VAL A 193 11.39 0.13 -22.41
C VAL A 193 12.46 0.59 -23.38
N HIS A 194 13.19 -0.38 -23.94
CA HIS A 194 14.28 -0.17 -24.89
C HIS A 194 13.82 -0.39 -26.34
N PHE A 195 14.51 0.22 -27.31
CA PHE A 195 14.30 -0.03 -28.73
C PHE A 195 14.66 -1.49 -29.10
N GLY A 196 13.67 -2.30 -29.44
CA GLY A 196 13.83 -3.55 -30.17
C GLY A 196 13.39 -3.42 -31.63
N THR A 197 13.26 -4.53 -32.35
CA THR A 197 12.52 -4.56 -33.63
C THR A 197 11.07 -4.09 -33.40
N PRO A 198 10.35 -3.55 -34.41
CA PRO A 198 8.97 -3.07 -34.26
C PRO A 198 7.96 -4.07 -33.68
N LEU A 199 8.35 -5.36 -33.61
CA LEU A 199 7.55 -6.48 -33.15
C LEU A 199 7.95 -6.98 -31.75
N SER A 200 8.92 -6.36 -31.07
CA SER A 200 9.42 -6.79 -29.75
C SER A 200 9.73 -5.61 -28.83
N THR A 201 8.85 -5.32 -27.87
CA THR A 201 9.12 -4.43 -26.74
C THR A 201 9.99 -5.14 -25.70
N SER A 202 11.30 -4.91 -25.72
CA SER A 202 12.24 -5.38 -24.69
C SER A 202 12.33 -4.36 -23.56
N GLY A 203 12.34 -4.83 -22.31
CA GLY A 203 12.67 -3.99 -21.16
C GLY A 203 14.14 -4.09 -20.79
N GLU A 204 14.60 -3.08 -20.06
CA GLU A 204 15.93 -3.02 -19.48
C GLU A 204 15.85 -2.39 -18.10
N ILE A 205 16.76 -2.78 -17.22
CA ILE A 205 16.97 -2.20 -15.90
C ILE A 205 18.32 -1.49 -15.91
N ALA A 206 18.37 -0.27 -15.41
CA ALA A 206 19.59 0.50 -15.16
C ALA A 206 19.70 0.78 -13.66
N VAL A 207 20.90 0.64 -13.11
CA VAL A 207 21.17 0.97 -11.70
C VAL A 207 22.07 2.19 -11.63
N PHE A 208 21.69 3.19 -10.86
CA PHE A 208 22.45 4.42 -10.64
C PHE A 208 22.93 4.51 -9.21
N ARG A 209 24.14 5.04 -9.00
CA ARG A 209 24.64 5.39 -7.68
C ARG A 209 24.18 6.79 -7.30
N LEU A 210 23.58 6.94 -6.11
CA LEU A 210 23.10 8.19 -5.54
C LEU A 210 24.24 8.96 -4.85
N ALA A 211 25.26 9.27 -5.63
CA ALA A 211 26.42 10.06 -5.21
C ALA A 211 26.58 11.27 -6.15
N PRO A 212 27.47 12.25 -5.85
CA PRO A 212 27.79 13.31 -6.80
C PRO A 212 28.22 12.69 -8.15
N GLY A 213 27.51 13.04 -9.23
CA GLY A 213 27.70 12.45 -10.56
C GLY A 213 26.50 11.64 -11.07
N PHE A 214 25.74 11.01 -10.17
CA PHE A 214 24.62 10.13 -10.51
C PHE A 214 25.01 9.05 -11.54
N ASP A 215 26.09 8.33 -11.24
CA ASP A 215 26.77 7.44 -12.19
C ASP A 215 26.01 6.11 -12.40
N LEU A 216 25.88 5.71 -13.65
CA LEU A 216 25.38 4.39 -14.04
C LEU A 216 26.35 3.29 -13.57
N GLN A 217 25.83 2.31 -12.83
CA GLN A 217 26.57 1.15 -12.32
C GLN A 217 26.44 -0.07 -13.24
N CYS A 218 25.23 -0.40 -13.70
CA CYS A 218 25.00 -1.53 -14.59
C CYS A 218 23.72 -1.39 -15.40
N ARG A 219 23.62 -2.17 -16.48
CA ARG A 219 22.40 -2.35 -17.28
C ARG A 219 22.11 -3.84 -17.46
N ILE A 220 20.86 -4.23 -17.23
CA ILE A 220 20.42 -5.62 -17.17
C ILE A 220 19.19 -5.81 -18.06
N ILE A 221 19.19 -6.86 -18.85
CA ILE A 221 18.04 -7.21 -19.71
C ILE A 221 16.86 -7.65 -18.83
N ASN A 222 15.67 -7.13 -19.12
CA ASN A 222 14.44 -7.50 -18.43
C ASN A 222 13.29 -7.66 -19.44
N LYS A 223 13.00 -8.91 -19.83
CA LYS A 223 12.07 -9.22 -20.92
C LYS A 223 10.99 -10.21 -20.47
N PRO A 224 9.70 -9.88 -20.49
CA PRO A 224 9.11 -8.62 -20.93
C PRO A 224 9.36 -7.46 -19.94
N TYR A 225 9.09 -6.25 -20.41
CA TYR A 225 9.36 -5.02 -19.65
C TYR A 225 8.49 -4.90 -18.39
N ASP A 226 7.30 -5.50 -18.37
CA ASP A 226 6.32 -5.45 -17.29
C ASP A 226 6.65 -6.39 -16.10
N ILE A 227 7.85 -7.00 -16.10
CA ILE A 227 8.43 -7.60 -14.90
C ILE A 227 8.95 -6.53 -13.93
N PHE A 228 9.32 -5.36 -14.45
CA PHE A 228 9.93 -4.22 -13.74
C PHE A 228 11.30 -4.49 -13.10
N GLY A 229 11.48 -5.62 -12.43
CA GLY A 229 12.63 -5.93 -11.59
C GLY A 229 12.46 -5.40 -10.17
N THR A 230 13.21 -5.96 -9.23
CA THR A 230 13.14 -5.57 -7.81
C THR A 230 14.44 -5.89 -7.10
N TRP A 231 14.76 -5.16 -6.03
CA TRP A 231 15.90 -5.47 -5.17
C TRP A 231 15.66 -6.78 -4.40
N TYR A 232 16.68 -7.63 -4.36
CA TYR A 232 16.74 -8.80 -3.48
C TYR A 232 17.50 -8.48 -2.19
N SER A 233 18.61 -7.76 -2.31
CA SER A 233 19.43 -7.27 -1.20
C SER A 233 20.05 -5.91 -1.57
N GLU A 234 21.00 -5.42 -0.77
CA GLU A 234 21.65 -4.12 -0.96
C GLU A 234 22.37 -4.03 -2.32
N HIS A 235 22.97 -5.13 -2.76
CA HIS A 235 23.79 -5.21 -3.98
C HIS A 235 23.29 -6.18 -5.03
N TYR A 236 22.13 -6.82 -4.80
CA TYR A 236 21.58 -7.81 -5.72
C TYR A 236 20.14 -7.52 -6.09
N LEU A 237 19.79 -7.73 -7.36
CA LEU A 237 18.47 -7.47 -7.90
C LEU A 237 17.98 -8.59 -8.82
N LEU A 238 16.67 -8.73 -8.88
CA LEU A 238 15.99 -9.70 -9.74
C LEU A 238 15.58 -9.07 -11.07
N SER A 239 15.78 -9.82 -12.14
CA SER A 239 15.27 -9.53 -13.48
C SER A 239 14.62 -10.77 -14.08
N GLY A 240 13.85 -10.60 -15.16
CA GLY A 240 13.16 -11.70 -15.82
C GLY A 240 13.46 -11.83 -17.30
N ASN A 241 13.28 -13.04 -17.82
CA ASN A 241 13.31 -13.36 -19.24
C ASN A 241 12.16 -14.31 -19.60
N LEU A 242 11.53 -14.13 -20.76
CA LEU A 242 10.42 -14.96 -21.25
C LEU A 242 10.82 -15.63 -22.57
N CYS A 243 10.69 -16.95 -22.62
CA CYS A 243 10.97 -17.73 -23.83
C CYS A 243 9.74 -18.56 -24.23
N TRP A 244 9.39 -18.56 -25.51
CA TRP A 244 8.32 -19.41 -26.03
C TRP A 244 8.85 -20.81 -26.32
N LEU A 245 8.17 -21.83 -25.79
CA LEU A 245 8.56 -23.24 -25.95
C LEU A 245 7.71 -23.93 -27.03
N ALA A 246 6.41 -23.61 -27.08
CA ALA A 246 5.46 -24.12 -28.08
C ALA A 246 4.29 -23.12 -28.26
N HIS A 247 3.28 -23.50 -29.05
CA HIS A 247 2.06 -22.69 -29.19
C HIS A 247 1.36 -22.54 -27.83
N LEU A 248 1.16 -21.29 -27.38
CA LEU A 248 0.58 -20.96 -26.07
C LEU A 248 1.35 -21.51 -24.84
N VAL A 249 2.58 -21.99 -25.02
CA VAL A 249 3.42 -22.45 -23.91
C VAL A 249 4.70 -21.62 -23.87
N SER A 250 5.01 -21.06 -22.71
CA SER A 250 6.21 -20.27 -22.49
C SER A 250 6.92 -20.66 -21.19
N THR A 251 8.09 -20.10 -20.96
CA THR A 251 8.80 -20.22 -19.68
C THR A 251 9.30 -18.87 -19.23
N SER A 252 9.07 -18.58 -17.95
CA SER A 252 9.58 -17.40 -17.27
C SER A 252 10.83 -17.78 -16.48
N LEU A 253 11.95 -17.19 -16.85
CA LEU A 253 13.24 -17.31 -16.18
C LEU A 253 13.43 -16.08 -15.30
N LEU A 254 13.73 -16.28 -14.03
CA LEU A 254 14.11 -15.22 -13.12
C LEU A 254 15.60 -15.33 -12.80
N TRP A 255 16.27 -14.20 -12.88
CA TRP A 255 17.71 -14.08 -12.73
C TRP A 255 18.04 -13.19 -11.57
N LEU A 256 19.07 -13.56 -10.83
CA LEU A 256 19.67 -12.72 -9.81
C LEU A 256 20.96 -12.11 -10.36
N ASN A 257 21.07 -10.79 -10.21
CA ASN A 257 22.12 -9.98 -10.82
C ASN A 257 22.80 -9.15 -9.74
N LYS A 258 24.13 -8.99 -9.83
CA LYS A 258 24.87 -8.02 -9.03
C LYS A 258 24.71 -6.61 -9.59
N ALA A 259 24.47 -5.64 -8.72
CA ALA A 259 24.19 -4.24 -9.05
C ALA A 259 25.45 -3.42 -9.38
N ASN A 260 26.62 -3.86 -8.93
CA ASN A 260 27.91 -3.28 -9.29
C ASN A 260 28.61 -4.23 -10.28
N GLN A 261 28.76 -3.81 -11.54
CA GLN A 261 29.63 -4.50 -12.48
C GLN A 261 30.80 -3.58 -12.78
N GLU A 262 32.00 -4.03 -12.42
CA GLU A 262 33.21 -3.34 -12.81
C GLU A 262 33.23 -3.21 -14.33
N SER A 263 33.53 -2.00 -14.80
CA SER A 263 33.69 -1.64 -16.22
C SER A 263 34.75 -2.45 -16.97
N SER A 264 35.45 -3.36 -16.28
CA SER A 264 36.44 -4.32 -16.79
C SER A 264 35.86 -5.71 -17.13
N SER A 265 34.64 -6.04 -16.71
CA SER A 265 33.96 -7.27 -17.12
C SER A 265 33.35 -7.10 -18.51
N GLU A 266 34.21 -7.09 -19.51
CA GLU A 266 33.86 -7.21 -20.90
C GLU A 266 33.02 -8.49 -21.13
N HIS A 267 31.69 -8.31 -21.14
CA HIS A 267 30.68 -9.02 -21.95
C HIS A 267 29.73 -10.03 -21.31
N VAL A 268 29.73 -10.32 -20.00
CA VAL A 268 28.59 -11.06 -19.40
C VAL A 268 28.32 -10.62 -17.97
N PRO A 269 27.12 -10.08 -17.65
CA PRO A 269 26.71 -9.89 -16.26
C PRO A 269 26.81 -11.21 -15.49
N ILE A 270 27.27 -11.18 -14.23
CA ILE A 270 27.24 -12.36 -13.35
C ILE A 270 25.76 -12.61 -13.01
N MET A 271 25.10 -13.43 -13.84
CA MET A 271 23.70 -13.79 -13.71
C MET A 271 23.62 -15.21 -13.16
N THR A 272 22.96 -15.38 -12.03
CA THR A 272 22.58 -16.71 -11.54
C THR A 272 21.11 -16.92 -11.84
N GLN A 273 20.77 -17.99 -12.56
CA GLN A 273 19.37 -18.35 -12.76
C GLN A 273 18.81 -18.79 -11.40
N LEU A 274 17.79 -18.06 -10.92
CA LEU A 274 17.18 -18.32 -9.63
C LEU A 274 16.02 -19.31 -9.77
N PHE A 275 15.09 -19.02 -10.69
CA PHE A 275 13.93 -19.87 -10.94
C PHE A 275 13.59 -19.95 -12.42
N ARG A 276 12.99 -21.08 -12.82
CA ARG A 276 12.45 -21.32 -14.14
C ARG A 276 11.02 -21.86 -14.02
N PHE A 277 10.04 -21.01 -14.30
CA PHE A 277 8.62 -21.39 -14.25
C PHE A 277 8.09 -21.82 -15.62
N TYR A 278 7.21 -22.82 -15.61
CA TYR A 278 6.43 -23.24 -16.77
C TYR A 278 5.14 -22.44 -16.85
N ASN A 279 4.85 -21.89 -18.02
CA ASN A 279 3.69 -21.05 -18.26
C ASN A 279 2.80 -21.68 -19.32
N GLY A 280 1.56 -22.00 -18.95
CA GLY A 280 0.52 -22.42 -19.87
C GLY A 280 -0.28 -21.24 -20.41
N ASN A 281 -1.10 -21.48 -21.44
CA ASN A 281 -2.10 -20.53 -21.93
C ASN A 281 -1.55 -19.16 -22.30
N ALA A 282 -0.35 -19.08 -22.88
CA ALA A 282 0.32 -17.83 -23.20
C ALA A 282 0.49 -16.88 -22.00
N SER A 283 0.55 -17.44 -20.79
CA SER A 283 0.86 -16.70 -19.57
C SER A 283 2.35 -16.37 -19.47
N SER A 284 2.66 -15.43 -18.60
CA SER A 284 4.00 -15.09 -18.17
C SER A 284 3.96 -14.54 -16.75
N VAL A 285 5.05 -14.74 -16.01
CA VAL A 285 5.35 -13.95 -14.83
C VAL A 285 5.49 -12.48 -15.24
N ARG A 286 4.78 -11.59 -14.55
CA ARG A 286 4.84 -10.13 -14.72
C ARG A 286 5.44 -9.51 -13.46
N ALA A 287 4.84 -8.44 -12.92
CA ALA A 287 5.33 -7.71 -11.76
C ALA A 287 5.80 -8.66 -10.65
N ILE A 288 7.06 -8.52 -10.25
CA ILE A 288 7.71 -9.25 -9.17
C ILE A 288 8.03 -8.31 -8.01
N MET A 289 8.01 -8.85 -6.80
CA MET A 289 8.47 -8.17 -5.59
C MET A 289 9.08 -9.17 -4.61
N VAL A 290 9.91 -8.69 -3.71
CA VAL A 290 10.52 -9.49 -2.64
C VAL A 290 9.97 -9.01 -1.30
N ALA A 291 9.49 -9.97 -0.49
CA ALA A 291 9.04 -9.73 0.88
C ALA A 291 9.84 -10.61 1.85
N ASN A 292 9.95 -10.20 3.10
CA ASN A 292 10.61 -11.02 4.13
C ASN A 292 9.64 -12.11 4.60
N CYS A 293 10.14 -13.33 4.84
CA CYS A 293 9.32 -14.37 5.46
C CYS A 293 9.20 -14.08 6.96
N LEU A 294 8.01 -13.70 7.41
CA LEU A 294 7.71 -13.61 8.84
C LEU A 294 7.39 -15.01 9.36
N THR A 295 8.20 -15.55 10.28
CA THR A 295 7.82 -16.77 11.00
C THR A 295 6.76 -16.45 12.06
N PRO A 296 5.87 -17.41 12.42
CA PRO A 296 4.90 -17.21 13.50
C PRO A 296 5.55 -16.86 14.85
N GLU A 297 6.80 -17.28 15.06
CA GLU A 297 7.60 -16.96 16.25
C GLU A 297 8.30 -15.60 16.15
N GLN A 298 8.77 -15.18 14.98
CA GLN A 298 9.31 -13.81 14.79
C GLN A 298 8.23 -12.74 14.89
N ALA A 299 7.01 -13.05 14.44
CA ALA A 299 5.84 -12.22 14.73
C ALA A 299 5.59 -12.05 16.23
N LYS A 300 6.05 -13.00 17.07
CA LYS A 300 6.00 -12.93 18.54
C LYS A 300 7.29 -12.40 19.19
N SER A 301 8.47 -12.56 18.58
CA SER A 301 9.76 -12.16 19.17
C SER A 301 10.15 -10.72 18.84
N GLU A 302 9.60 -10.12 17.77
CA GLU A 302 9.55 -8.66 17.63
C GLU A 302 8.73 -8.00 18.76
N GLU A 303 7.85 -8.75 19.44
CA GLU A 303 7.19 -8.30 20.68
C GLU A 303 8.14 -8.32 21.90
N GLN A 304 9.25 -9.06 21.87
CA GLN A 304 10.10 -9.33 23.05
C GLN A 304 11.44 -8.57 23.07
N GLN A 305 12.03 -8.18 21.92
CA GLN A 305 13.35 -7.52 21.91
C GLN A 305 13.34 -6.00 22.20
N ASN A 306 12.17 -5.37 22.32
CA ASN A 306 12.04 -3.94 22.67
C ASN A 306 11.54 -3.74 24.12
N GLN A 307 12.33 -4.19 25.10
CA GLN A 307 12.18 -3.73 26.49
C GLN A 307 13.50 -3.24 27.08
N PRO A 308 13.46 -2.09 27.77
CA PRO A 308 13.91 -2.08 29.14
C PRO A 308 12.73 -1.85 30.09
N SER A 309 12.67 -2.72 31.09
CA SER A 309 12.00 -2.64 32.38
C SER A 309 10.71 -1.80 32.53
N SER A 310 9.65 -2.56 32.82
CA SER A 310 8.43 -2.26 33.61
C SER A 310 7.22 -1.60 32.93
N SER A 311 6.22 -2.47 32.76
CA SER A 311 4.76 -2.25 32.73
C SER A 311 4.17 -1.27 31.71
N SER A 312 3.75 -1.81 30.55
CA SER A 312 2.33 -1.83 30.12
C SER A 312 2.21 -2.31 28.67
N VAL A 313 1.34 -3.31 28.49
CA VAL A 313 0.93 -4.07 27.29
C VAL A 313 0.97 -3.28 25.97
N LYS A 314 1.74 -3.76 24.98
CA LYS A 314 1.71 -3.31 23.58
C LYS A 314 1.09 -4.41 22.72
N GLY A 315 -0.11 -4.16 22.22
CA GLY A 315 -0.85 -5.06 21.31
C GLY A 315 -0.80 -4.59 19.86
N GLU A 316 -0.88 -5.59 18.98
CA GLU A 316 -1.18 -5.65 17.54
C GLU A 316 -1.31 -4.32 16.78
N ARG A 317 -0.59 -4.15 15.66
CA ARG A 317 -0.71 -2.96 14.80
C ARG A 317 -1.52 -3.27 13.53
N GLY A 318 -2.62 -2.54 13.36
CA GLY A 318 -2.90 -1.81 12.11
C GLY A 318 -3.74 -2.46 11.01
N ASN A 319 -4.23 -3.70 11.16
CA ASN A 319 -5.27 -4.26 10.28
C ASN A 319 -6.43 -4.76 11.14
N PRO A 320 -7.68 -4.83 10.63
CA PRO A 320 -8.79 -5.36 11.40
C PRO A 320 -8.44 -6.80 11.85
N PRO A 321 -8.65 -7.15 13.14
CA PRO A 321 -8.43 -8.51 13.61
C PRO A 321 -9.21 -9.48 12.73
N SER A 322 -8.55 -10.56 12.32
CA SER A 322 -9.20 -11.70 11.69
C SER A 322 -10.36 -12.14 12.60
N HIS A 323 -11.60 -12.10 12.11
CA HIS A 323 -12.73 -12.72 12.80
C HIS A 323 -12.52 -14.23 12.89
N LYS A 324 -11.83 -14.68 13.95
CA LYS A 324 -11.77 -16.09 14.36
C LYS A 324 -11.57 -16.30 15.87
N ASP A 325 -12.09 -15.41 16.72
CA ASP A 325 -12.19 -15.66 18.18
C ASP A 325 -13.57 -15.31 18.76
N ILE A 326 -14.65 -15.93 18.24
CA ILE A 326 -15.92 -16.03 18.98
C ILE A 326 -16.54 -17.41 18.69
N SER A 327 -16.19 -18.40 19.52
CA SER A 327 -17.05 -19.57 19.71
C SER A 327 -17.04 -20.03 21.17
N SER A 328 -17.77 -19.29 22.00
CA SER A 328 -18.48 -19.72 23.21
C SER A 328 -19.26 -18.48 23.65
N THR A 329 -20.59 -18.46 23.81
CA THR A 329 -21.48 -19.45 24.40
C THR A 329 -22.94 -19.05 24.14
N SER A 330 -23.81 -20.07 24.23
CA SER A 330 -25.26 -20.05 24.54
C SER A 330 -26.26 -19.39 23.59
N SER A 331 -27.03 -20.30 22.99
CA SER A 331 -28.37 -20.19 22.40
C SER A 331 -29.42 -19.50 23.28
N ASN A 332 -30.32 -18.74 22.66
CA ASN A 332 -31.77 -18.94 22.80
C ASN A 332 -32.56 -18.19 21.70
N ASP A 333 -33.51 -18.91 21.12
CA ASP A 333 -34.48 -18.48 20.11
C ASP A 333 -35.49 -17.44 20.62
N THR A 334 -35.96 -16.56 19.73
CA THR A 334 -37.41 -16.32 19.52
C THR A 334 -37.66 -15.49 18.25
N VAL A 335 -38.69 -15.90 17.51
CA VAL A 335 -39.17 -15.37 16.22
C VAL A 335 -40.17 -14.23 16.44
N GLN A 336 -40.09 -13.14 15.66
CA GLN A 336 -41.28 -12.41 15.14
C GLN A 336 -40.94 -11.39 14.02
N GLU A 337 -41.93 -11.17 13.16
CA GLU A 337 -41.92 -10.65 11.78
C GLU A 337 -41.68 -9.14 11.59
N GLU A 338 -41.29 -8.76 10.36
CA GLU A 338 -40.98 -7.41 9.85
C GLU A 338 -42.16 -6.41 9.85
N PRO A 339 -41.90 -5.09 9.62
CA PRO A 339 -42.04 -4.59 8.24
C PRO A 339 -40.95 -3.59 7.75
N VAL A 340 -40.51 -3.83 6.50
CA VAL A 340 -40.06 -2.97 5.38
C VAL A 340 -39.84 -1.45 5.61
N VAL A 341 -38.58 -0.95 5.48
CA VAL A 341 -38.17 0.30 4.76
C VAL A 341 -36.66 0.30 4.36
N LEU A 342 -36.41 0.47 3.05
CA LEU A 342 -35.22 0.96 2.29
C LEU A 342 -33.79 0.82 2.89
N ARG A 343 -33.05 -0.19 2.41
CA ARG A 343 -31.59 -0.33 2.59
C ARG A 343 -30.83 0.24 1.38
N HIS A 344 -29.93 1.20 1.62
CA HIS A 344 -28.74 1.38 0.78
C HIS A 344 -27.73 0.31 1.18
N ALA A 345 -27.40 -0.58 0.24
CA ALA A 345 -26.57 -1.74 0.47
C ALA A 345 -25.10 -1.36 0.72
N SER A 346 -24.71 -1.30 1.99
CA SER A 346 -23.38 -1.76 2.41
C SER A 346 -23.36 -3.28 2.21
N SER A 347 -22.66 -3.75 1.18
CA SER A 347 -22.51 -5.19 0.93
C SER A 347 -21.54 -5.80 1.95
N ARG A 348 -22.04 -6.11 3.16
CA ARG A 348 -21.50 -7.23 3.93
C ARG A 348 -21.75 -8.50 3.12
N LEU A 349 -20.75 -8.92 2.36
CA LEU A 349 -20.70 -10.28 1.81
C LEU A 349 -19.90 -11.12 2.80
N GLN A 350 -20.61 -12.02 3.47
CA GLN A 350 -20.02 -13.12 4.23
C GLN A 350 -19.20 -13.97 3.25
N TYR A 351 -17.88 -13.80 3.25
CA TYR A 351 -16.99 -14.86 2.83
C TYR A 351 -16.91 -15.84 4.00
N SER A 352 -17.74 -16.87 3.98
CA SER A 352 -17.47 -18.04 4.81
C SER A 352 -16.15 -18.63 4.35
N THR A 353 -15.21 -18.77 5.26
CA THR A 353 -14.07 -19.65 5.11
C THR A 353 -14.61 -21.08 4.91
N LEU A 354 -14.77 -21.48 3.65
CA LEU A 354 -15.08 -22.86 3.29
C LEU A 354 -13.80 -23.69 3.41
N GLU A 355 -13.47 -24.07 4.64
CA GLU A 355 -12.93 -25.40 4.89
C GLU A 355 -14.05 -26.39 4.61
N GLY A 356 -13.85 -27.25 3.60
CA GLY A 356 -14.78 -28.33 3.24
C GLY A 356 -15.84 -27.92 2.20
N GLY A 357 -15.54 -28.10 0.92
CA GLY A 357 -16.52 -27.92 -0.13
C GLY A 357 -15.90 -27.91 -1.54
N PHE A 358 -15.36 -29.04 -1.98
CA PHE A 358 -15.28 -29.32 -3.41
C PHE A 358 -16.71 -29.21 -3.97
N MET A 359 -17.02 -28.10 -4.63
CA MET A 359 -18.27 -27.94 -5.38
C MET A 359 -17.92 -27.75 -6.85
N ASN A 360 -17.88 -28.91 -7.52
CA ASN A 360 -18.32 -29.14 -8.88
C ASN A 360 -17.94 -28.05 -9.89
N TRP A 361 -16.67 -28.07 -10.26
CA TRP A 361 -16.34 -27.89 -11.67
C TRP A 361 -17.08 -29.01 -12.37
N LYS A 362 -18.19 -28.70 -13.05
CA LYS A 362 -18.83 -29.69 -13.90
C LYS A 362 -17.74 -30.18 -14.84
N LYS A 363 -17.42 -31.47 -14.74
CA LYS A 363 -16.69 -32.21 -15.75
C LYS A 363 -17.58 -32.20 -17.00
N LEU A 364 -17.52 -31.10 -17.75
CA LEU A 364 -17.98 -31.07 -19.12
C LEU A 364 -16.91 -31.84 -19.88
N GLY A 365 -17.28 -33.05 -20.26
CA GLY A 365 -16.50 -33.88 -21.16
C GLY A 365 -16.06 -33.06 -22.37
N ASP A 366 -14.81 -33.29 -22.74
CA ASP A 366 -14.11 -32.82 -23.92
C ASP A 366 -13.79 -31.31 -23.95
N GLY A 367 -12.77 -30.92 -23.16
CA GLY A 367 -11.81 -29.88 -23.53
C GLY A 367 -11.80 -28.56 -22.76
N PHE A 368 -11.43 -28.53 -21.46
CA PHE A 368 -11.10 -27.28 -20.74
C PHE A 368 -10.04 -27.45 -19.62
N GLU A 369 -8.88 -28.07 -19.90
CA GLU A 369 -7.69 -28.03 -19.02
C GLU A 369 -6.91 -26.69 -19.09
N TYR A 370 -7.35 -25.77 -19.94
CA TYR A 370 -6.70 -24.48 -20.25
C TYR A 370 -6.88 -23.37 -19.20
N ALA A 371 -7.27 -23.68 -17.96
CA ALA A 371 -7.66 -22.66 -16.98
C ALA A 371 -6.51 -22.17 -16.08
N ASN A 372 -5.40 -22.91 -15.98
CA ASN A 372 -4.30 -22.57 -15.05
C ASN A 372 -3.16 -21.84 -15.79
N PRO A 373 -2.91 -20.54 -15.51
CA PRO A 373 -1.79 -19.81 -16.09
C PRO A 373 -0.43 -20.40 -15.73
N ILE A 374 -0.21 -20.73 -14.45
CA ILE A 374 1.02 -21.38 -13.96
C ILE A 374 0.65 -22.63 -13.15
N GLN A 375 1.44 -23.69 -13.28
CA GLN A 375 1.23 -24.96 -12.59
C GLN A 375 1.72 -24.90 -11.13
N TYR A 376 0.94 -25.47 -10.22
CA TYR A 376 1.21 -25.50 -8.77
C TYR A 376 1.13 -26.91 -8.21
N ASN A 377 1.72 -27.09 -7.03
CA ASN A 377 1.75 -28.38 -6.35
C ASN A 377 0.43 -28.65 -5.59
N GLN A 378 -0.43 -29.52 -6.13
CA GLN A 378 -1.66 -29.95 -5.44
C GLN A 378 -1.38 -30.79 -4.18
N GLU A 379 -0.23 -31.48 -4.13
CA GLU A 379 0.14 -32.42 -3.05
C GLU A 379 0.68 -31.70 -1.81
N TYR A 380 1.26 -30.50 -1.92
CA TYR A 380 1.79 -29.76 -0.77
C TYR A 380 0.70 -29.39 0.26
N ARG A 381 -0.54 -29.20 -0.21
CA ARG A 381 -1.69 -28.96 0.68
C ARG A 381 -2.10 -30.20 1.46
N GLN A 382 -1.91 -31.40 0.89
CA GLN A 382 -2.11 -32.65 1.61
C GLN A 382 -1.00 -32.83 2.66
N VAL A 383 0.26 -32.55 2.29
CA VAL A 383 1.39 -32.69 3.22
C VAL A 383 1.38 -31.65 4.36
N GLU A 384 0.91 -30.42 4.17
CA GLU A 384 0.73 -29.46 5.28
C GLU A 384 -0.48 -29.78 6.17
N MET A 385 -1.58 -30.29 5.61
CA MET A 385 -2.71 -30.77 6.42
C MET A 385 -2.35 -32.06 7.17
N GLU A 386 -1.53 -32.93 6.58
CA GLU A 386 -1.01 -34.16 7.20
C GLU A 386 0.09 -33.86 8.24
N LYS A 387 0.94 -32.83 8.04
CA LYS A 387 1.90 -32.36 9.05
C LYS A 387 1.21 -31.87 10.32
N LYS A 388 0.09 -31.15 10.19
CA LYS A 388 -0.77 -30.78 11.34
C LYS A 388 -1.40 -31.98 12.05
N THR A 389 -1.50 -33.12 11.38
CA THR A 389 -2.05 -34.35 11.95
C THR A 389 -0.96 -35.19 12.62
N GLN A 390 0.30 -35.08 12.17
CA GLN A 390 1.45 -35.82 12.72
C GLN A 390 2.21 -35.10 13.84
N GLU A 391 2.05 -33.78 14.00
CA GLU A 391 2.63 -33.02 15.14
C GLU A 391 1.90 -33.26 16.47
N ASN A 392 0.77 -33.98 16.48
CA ASN A 392 0.09 -34.40 17.70
C ASN A 392 0.56 -35.75 18.28
N ASP A 393 1.47 -36.48 17.60
CA ASP A 393 1.76 -37.88 17.97
C ASP A 393 3.25 -38.24 18.15
N LYS A 394 4.18 -37.27 18.22
CA LYS A 394 5.60 -37.58 18.51
C LYS A 394 6.27 -36.57 19.45
N GLU A 395 5.90 -36.64 20.72
CA GLU A 395 6.89 -36.44 21.79
C GLU A 395 7.71 -37.72 21.98
N SER A 396 8.97 -37.56 22.40
CA SER A 396 10.03 -38.57 22.59
C SER A 396 10.72 -39.06 21.30
N ASP A 397 11.89 -38.49 20.97
CA ASP A 397 13.14 -39.00 21.55
C ASP A 397 14.31 -38.05 21.22
N ASN A 398 15.15 -37.83 22.23
CA ASN A 398 16.27 -36.89 22.22
C ASN A 398 17.56 -37.69 22.05
N SER A 399 18.36 -37.44 21.00
CA SER A 399 19.74 -37.91 20.97
C SER A 399 20.67 -36.96 20.22
N GLN A 400 21.38 -36.21 21.05
CA GLN A 400 22.60 -35.45 20.85
C GLN A 400 23.69 -36.23 20.11
N TRP A 401 24.26 -35.63 19.06
CA TRP A 401 25.57 -36.01 18.51
C TRP A 401 26.36 -34.72 18.27
N ASP A 402 27.32 -34.51 19.16
CA ASP A 402 28.43 -33.56 19.01
C ASP A 402 29.40 -34.10 17.95
N GLU A 403 29.89 -33.25 17.06
CA GLU A 403 31.17 -33.50 16.38
C GLU A 403 31.90 -32.20 16.04
N GLU A 404 33.21 -32.29 16.16
CA GLU A 404 34.15 -31.26 16.60
C GLU A 404 34.61 -30.31 15.49
N ASN A 405 34.96 -29.09 15.90
CA ASN A 405 35.63 -28.08 15.09
C ASN A 405 37.10 -28.46 14.86
N GLU A 406 37.54 -28.54 13.59
CA GLU A 406 38.94 -28.34 13.22
C GLU A 406 39.09 -27.02 12.44
N SER A 407 39.77 -26.08 13.09
CA SER A 407 40.24 -24.82 12.55
C SER A 407 41.45 -25.03 11.64
N GLY A 408 41.34 -24.61 10.39
CA GLY A 408 42.47 -24.41 9.48
C GLY A 408 42.48 -22.98 8.96
N GLU A 409 43.28 -22.12 9.58
CA GLU A 409 43.58 -20.77 9.08
C GLU A 409 44.32 -20.85 7.75
N SER A 410 43.80 -20.18 6.72
CA SER A 410 44.64 -19.62 5.66
C SER A 410 44.10 -18.26 5.26
N SER A 411 44.84 -17.23 5.70
CA SER A 411 44.65 -15.83 5.39
C SER A 411 44.73 -15.58 3.88
N ASN A 412 43.66 -15.05 3.30
CA ASN A 412 43.71 -14.13 2.18
C ASN A 412 42.48 -13.20 2.28
N THR A 413 42.76 -11.93 2.51
CA THR A 413 41.82 -10.81 2.58
C THR A 413 41.14 -10.57 1.24
N GLU A 414 39.90 -11.02 1.12
CA GLU A 414 38.87 -10.45 0.23
C GLU A 414 37.64 -10.15 1.09
N GLU A 415 37.69 -9.06 1.86
CA GLU A 415 36.55 -8.50 2.59
C GLU A 415 35.58 -7.84 1.59
N GLY A 416 34.27 -8.11 1.71
CA GLY A 416 33.26 -7.27 1.05
C GLY A 416 31.85 -7.84 0.90
N ASP A 417 31.65 -8.85 0.06
CA ASP A 417 30.30 -9.16 -0.47
C ASP A 417 29.69 -10.51 -0.02
N ASN A 418 30.49 -11.41 0.56
CA ASN A 418 30.01 -12.77 0.87
C ASN A 418 29.17 -12.89 2.14
N ASP A 419 29.35 -11.98 3.10
CA ASP A 419 28.65 -12.03 4.39
C ASP A 419 27.19 -11.52 4.31
N GLU A 420 26.79 -10.85 3.22
CA GLU A 420 25.43 -10.31 3.07
C GLU A 420 24.43 -11.39 2.61
N LEU A 421 24.89 -12.38 1.86
CA LEU A 421 24.04 -13.42 1.28
C LEU A 421 23.85 -14.63 2.21
N SER A 422 24.78 -14.84 3.15
CA SER A 422 24.71 -15.87 4.19
C SER A 422 23.81 -15.46 5.36
N ASN A 423 23.69 -14.16 5.64
CA ASN A 423 22.94 -13.58 6.76
C ASN A 423 21.50 -13.15 6.43
N ASN A 424 21.00 -13.35 5.21
CA ASN A 424 19.64 -12.97 4.87
C ASN A 424 18.61 -13.94 5.48
N CYS A 425 17.50 -13.39 5.99
CA CYS A 425 16.32 -14.19 6.36
C CYS A 425 15.70 -14.79 5.09
N GLU A 426 14.94 -15.89 5.22
CA GLU A 426 14.15 -16.41 4.09
C GLU A 426 13.27 -15.29 3.53
N LYS A 427 13.15 -15.23 2.20
CA LYS A 427 12.31 -14.23 1.53
C LYS A 427 11.27 -14.90 0.66
N TYR A 428 10.11 -14.27 0.52
CA TYR A 428 9.15 -14.59 -0.52
C TYR A 428 9.49 -13.82 -1.79
N LEU A 429 9.70 -14.53 -2.89
CA LEU A 429 9.40 -14.01 -4.22
C LEU A 429 7.88 -14.04 -4.39
N ILE A 430 7.30 -12.87 -4.60
CA ILE A 430 5.90 -12.71 -4.94
C ILE A 430 5.83 -12.22 -6.37
N PHE A 431 4.96 -12.82 -7.18
CA PHE A 431 4.78 -12.40 -8.55
C PHE A 431 3.33 -12.50 -9.01
N THR A 432 2.98 -11.67 -9.98
CA THR A 432 1.72 -11.84 -10.71
C THR A 432 1.94 -12.69 -11.95
N THR A 433 0.92 -13.45 -12.29
CA THR A 433 0.79 -13.97 -13.64
C THR A 433 -0.09 -13.00 -14.42
N GLY A 434 0.21 -12.85 -15.70
CA GLY A 434 -0.85 -12.50 -16.62
C GLY A 434 -0.63 -13.17 -17.94
N SER A 435 -1.62 -13.09 -18.81
CA SER A 435 -1.59 -13.83 -20.06
C SER A 435 -1.93 -12.94 -21.26
N LYS A 436 -1.52 -13.36 -22.46
CA LYS A 436 -2.15 -12.86 -23.70
C LYS A 436 -3.61 -13.29 -23.81
N THR A 437 -4.02 -14.25 -22.99
CA THR A 437 -5.39 -14.68 -22.77
C THR A 437 -5.98 -13.99 -21.54
N TYR A 438 -7.30 -13.91 -21.46
CA TYR A 438 -8.04 -13.32 -20.34
C TYR A 438 -8.38 -14.36 -19.26
N THR A 439 -7.51 -15.36 -19.08
CA THR A 439 -7.61 -16.27 -17.93
C THR A 439 -7.47 -15.49 -16.62
N PRO A 440 -8.11 -15.91 -15.52
CA PRO A 440 -7.96 -15.22 -14.24
C PRO A 440 -6.49 -15.09 -13.86
N HIS A 441 -6.08 -13.91 -13.40
CA HIS A 441 -4.71 -13.69 -12.98
C HIS A 441 -4.45 -14.33 -11.61
N GLN A 442 -3.21 -14.74 -11.39
CA GLN A 442 -2.80 -15.38 -10.14
C GLN A 442 -1.72 -14.55 -9.45
N VAL A 443 -1.72 -14.60 -8.12
CA VAL A 443 -0.57 -14.19 -7.31
C VAL A 443 0.17 -15.46 -6.89
N GLY A 444 1.43 -15.56 -7.28
CA GLY A 444 2.31 -16.66 -6.90
C GLY A 444 3.31 -16.29 -5.83
N PHE A 445 3.56 -17.24 -4.95
CA PHE A 445 4.52 -17.15 -3.85
C PHE A 445 5.53 -18.28 -3.98
N LYS A 446 6.82 -17.91 -3.93
CA LYS A 446 7.94 -18.85 -3.92
C LYS A 446 8.94 -18.43 -2.86
N ARG A 447 9.33 -19.34 -1.96
CA ARG A 447 10.38 -19.10 -0.97
C ARG A 447 11.74 -19.13 -1.65
N ILE A 448 12.50 -18.05 -1.45
CA ILE A 448 13.93 -17.99 -1.75
C ILE A 448 14.65 -18.46 -0.48
N LYS A 449 15.20 -19.67 -0.54
CA LYS A 449 16.02 -20.23 0.54
C LYS A 449 17.43 -19.62 0.52
N ASN A 450 18.12 -19.64 1.65
CA ASN A 450 19.51 -19.19 1.73
C ASN A 450 20.38 -20.03 0.77
N PHE A 451 20.93 -19.35 -0.23
CA PHE A 451 21.76 -19.95 -1.26
C PHE A 451 23.18 -19.40 -1.10
N LYS A 452 24.17 -20.29 -1.06
CA LYS A 452 25.58 -19.89 -1.04
C LYS A 452 26.01 -19.54 -2.46
N PHE A 453 26.40 -18.28 -2.68
CA PHE A 453 26.81 -17.81 -4.01
C PHE A 453 28.16 -18.40 -4.41
N PRO A 454 28.33 -18.85 -5.67
CA PRO A 454 29.65 -19.20 -6.18
C PRO A 454 30.54 -17.94 -6.19
N THR A 455 31.57 -17.94 -5.35
CA THR A 455 32.52 -16.83 -5.18
C THR A 455 33.53 -16.72 -6.31
N ARG A 456 33.72 -17.82 -7.05
CA ARG A 456 34.46 -17.87 -8.30
C ARG A 456 33.52 -18.33 -9.40
N LEU A 457 33.47 -17.53 -10.47
CA LEU A 457 33.27 -18.12 -11.78
C LEU A 457 34.45 -19.07 -12.00
N ASP A 458 34.17 -20.38 -12.13
CA ASP A 458 35.03 -21.16 -13.02
C ASP A 458 35.14 -20.36 -14.31
N PRO A 459 36.35 -20.08 -14.83
CA PRO A 459 36.51 -19.33 -16.06
C PRO A 459 35.65 -20.02 -17.10
N GLY A 460 34.46 -19.47 -17.32
CA GLY A 460 33.46 -20.12 -18.15
C GLY A 460 34.09 -20.35 -19.51
N PRO A 461 33.61 -21.34 -20.28
CA PRO A 461 34.20 -21.69 -21.55
C PRO A 461 34.50 -20.43 -22.36
N SER A 462 35.73 -20.34 -22.88
CA SER A 462 36.18 -19.28 -23.77
C SER A 462 35.18 -19.08 -24.91
N LEU A 463 35.16 -17.92 -25.59
CA LEU A 463 34.26 -17.69 -26.72
C LEU A 463 34.33 -18.83 -27.75
N ARG A 464 35.53 -19.37 -27.98
CA ARG A 464 35.77 -20.54 -28.84
C ARG A 464 35.11 -21.80 -28.30
N GLU A 465 35.20 -22.05 -27.00
CA GLU A 465 34.53 -23.18 -26.36
C GLU A 465 33.01 -23.00 -26.32
N ARG A 466 32.47 -21.78 -26.14
CA ARG A 466 31.02 -21.50 -26.24
C ARG A 466 30.49 -21.72 -27.65
N ILE A 467 31.25 -21.34 -28.67
CA ILE A 467 30.91 -21.61 -30.07
C ILE A 467 30.95 -23.11 -30.33
N ALA A 468 32.02 -23.81 -29.89
CA ALA A 468 32.14 -25.26 -30.02
C ALA A 468 31.12 -26.04 -29.17
N GLN A 469 30.64 -25.46 -28.07
CA GLN A 469 29.60 -26.03 -27.21
C GLN A 469 28.23 -25.79 -27.81
N ARG A 470 27.96 -24.62 -28.40
CA ARG A 470 26.77 -24.39 -29.25
C ARG A 470 26.76 -25.29 -30.47
N GLU A 471 27.91 -25.51 -31.12
CA GLU A 471 28.03 -26.42 -32.25
C GLU A 471 27.81 -27.86 -31.81
N ARG A 472 28.42 -28.31 -30.71
CA ARG A 472 28.14 -29.61 -30.09
C ARG A 472 26.69 -29.76 -29.63
N GLU A 473 26.08 -28.72 -29.08
CA GLU A 473 24.65 -28.71 -28.71
C GLU A 473 23.76 -28.76 -29.95
N ARG A 474 24.14 -28.11 -31.04
CA ARG A 474 23.43 -28.14 -32.33
C ARG A 474 23.58 -29.51 -33.01
N GLU A 475 24.73 -30.15 -32.88
CA GLU A 475 24.99 -31.54 -33.30
C GLU A 475 24.30 -32.57 -32.39
N ARG A 476 24.20 -32.28 -31.10
CA ARG A 476 23.49 -33.10 -30.10
C ARG A 476 21.96 -32.94 -30.20
N GLN A 477 21.47 -31.75 -30.53
CA GLN A 477 20.08 -31.47 -30.91
C GLN A 477 19.72 -32.14 -32.23
N ASN A 478 20.66 -32.27 -33.17
CA ASN A 478 20.47 -33.04 -34.39
C ASN A 478 20.48 -34.57 -34.18
N SER A 479 21.03 -35.09 -33.07
CA SER A 479 21.07 -36.54 -32.77
C SER A 479 20.03 -37.01 -31.75
N TYR A 480 19.46 -36.10 -30.94
CA TYR A 480 18.37 -36.37 -29.99
C TYR A 480 17.09 -35.59 -30.34
N ALA A 481 16.74 -35.47 -31.63
CA ALA A 481 15.43 -35.00 -32.05
C ALA A 481 14.34 -36.07 -31.80
N PHE A 482 14.26 -36.63 -30.59
CA PHE A 482 13.00 -37.12 -30.06
C PHE A 482 12.30 -35.88 -29.49
N PHE A 483 11.30 -35.40 -30.21
CA PHE A 483 10.46 -34.25 -29.89
C PHE A 483 10.15 -34.16 -28.39
N THR A 484 10.86 -33.29 -27.66
CA THR A 484 10.44 -32.90 -26.31
C THR A 484 9.05 -32.27 -26.43
N ASN A 485 8.05 -32.94 -25.88
CA ASN A 485 6.67 -32.48 -25.97
C ASN A 485 6.41 -31.40 -24.94
N TRP A 486 6.79 -30.15 -25.24
CA TRP A 486 6.59 -29.00 -24.34
C TRP A 486 5.11 -28.74 -23.98
N VAL A 487 4.16 -29.31 -24.72
CA VAL A 487 2.73 -29.22 -24.43
C VAL A 487 2.33 -30.16 -23.28
N ASP A 488 3.04 -31.28 -23.12
CA ASP A 488 2.82 -32.23 -22.04
C ASP A 488 3.72 -31.89 -20.85
N TYR A 489 3.16 -31.13 -19.90
CA TYR A 489 3.88 -30.69 -18.71
C TYR A 489 4.45 -31.84 -17.88
N GLU A 490 3.74 -32.97 -17.73
CA GLU A 490 4.20 -34.10 -16.91
C GLU A 490 5.52 -34.66 -17.44
N SER A 491 5.70 -34.67 -18.76
CA SER A 491 6.92 -35.14 -19.43
C SER A 491 8.14 -34.23 -19.25
N VAL A 492 7.95 -32.97 -18.84
CA VAL A 492 9.01 -31.95 -18.73
C VAL A 492 9.04 -31.27 -17.35
N ALA A 493 8.24 -31.74 -16.39
CA ALA A 493 8.03 -31.09 -15.10
C ALA A 493 9.33 -30.97 -14.27
N ASP A 494 10.27 -31.90 -14.47
CA ASP A 494 11.59 -31.93 -13.85
C ASP A 494 12.50 -30.76 -14.27
N GLN A 495 12.18 -30.09 -15.39
CA GLN A 495 12.95 -28.95 -15.91
C GLN A 495 12.52 -27.60 -15.36
N PHE A 496 11.49 -27.55 -14.51
CA PHE A 496 10.87 -26.33 -14.02
C PHE A 496 10.72 -26.33 -12.50
N ASP A 497 10.91 -25.14 -11.90
CA ASP A 497 10.62 -24.90 -10.51
C ASP A 497 9.12 -24.88 -10.26
N LYS A 498 8.69 -25.51 -9.16
CA LYS A 498 7.31 -25.48 -8.69
C LYS A 498 7.05 -24.21 -7.89
N VAL A 499 5.85 -23.63 -8.04
CA VAL A 499 5.38 -22.54 -7.17
C VAL A 499 4.89 -23.11 -5.84
N ASP A 500 5.19 -22.44 -4.73
CA ASP A 500 4.85 -22.95 -3.40
C ASP A 500 3.38 -22.68 -3.05
N HIS A 501 2.85 -21.51 -3.46
CA HIS A 501 1.45 -21.16 -3.26
C HIS A 501 0.92 -20.26 -4.40
N LEU A 502 -0.34 -20.45 -4.79
CA LEU A 502 -1.05 -19.60 -5.75
C LEU A 502 -2.38 -19.13 -5.15
N ILE A 503 -2.71 -17.86 -5.38
CA ILE A 503 -4.03 -17.30 -5.10
C ILE A 503 -4.62 -16.84 -6.43
N ASP A 504 -5.77 -17.42 -6.79
CA ASP A 504 -6.54 -17.02 -7.96
C ASP A 504 -7.36 -15.78 -7.63
N LEU A 505 -7.19 -14.72 -8.42
CA LEU A 505 -8.02 -13.52 -8.34
C LEU A 505 -8.92 -13.46 -9.58
N HIS A 506 -10.22 -13.33 -9.34
CA HIS A 506 -11.24 -13.31 -10.39
C HIS A 506 -11.28 -11.94 -11.10
N GLY A 507 -10.19 -11.60 -11.77
CA GLY A 507 -10.00 -10.32 -12.42
C GLY A 507 -8.61 -10.18 -13.03
N HIS A 508 -8.37 -9.02 -13.63
CA HIS A 508 -7.05 -8.61 -14.08
C HIS A 508 -6.31 -7.95 -12.92
N ILE A 509 -5.18 -8.50 -12.51
CA ILE A 509 -4.30 -7.82 -11.53
C ILE A 509 -3.63 -6.64 -12.24
N ILE A 510 -3.71 -5.47 -11.64
CA ILE A 510 -3.20 -4.21 -12.19
C ILE A 510 -2.30 -3.46 -11.20
N GLY A 511 -2.06 -3.97 -10.01
CA GLY A 511 -1.24 -3.28 -9.02
C GLY A 511 -0.98 -4.14 -7.80
N MET A 512 0.16 -3.96 -7.17
CA MET A 512 0.49 -4.61 -5.90
C MET A 512 1.35 -3.69 -5.04
N GLY A 513 1.21 -3.79 -3.72
CA GLY A 513 2.03 -3.08 -2.74
C GLY A 513 2.11 -3.85 -1.43
N LEU A 514 3.22 -3.70 -0.71
CA LEU A 514 3.43 -4.34 0.59
C LEU A 514 3.14 -3.33 1.71
N SER A 515 2.63 -3.82 2.83
CA SER A 515 2.69 -3.04 4.06
C SER A 515 4.14 -2.88 4.53
N PRO A 516 4.51 -1.80 5.25
CA PRO A 516 5.89 -1.54 5.65
C PRO A 516 6.55 -2.66 6.48
N ASP A 517 5.75 -3.40 7.25
CA ASP A 517 6.15 -4.55 8.07
C ASP A 517 6.24 -5.87 7.27
N HIS A 518 5.96 -5.85 5.96
CA HIS A 518 5.87 -7.04 5.10
C HIS A 518 4.88 -8.10 5.62
N ARG A 519 3.90 -7.70 6.44
CA ARG A 519 2.87 -8.63 6.94
C ARG A 519 1.76 -8.84 5.92
N TYR A 520 1.39 -7.81 5.18
CA TYR A 520 0.26 -7.82 4.28
C TYR A 520 0.64 -7.38 2.87
N LEU A 521 0.02 -8.03 1.91
CA LEU A 521 0.11 -7.72 0.50
C LEU A 521 -1.23 -7.16 0.03
N TYR A 522 -1.20 -5.98 -0.59
CA TYR A 522 -2.35 -5.33 -1.18
C TYR A 522 -2.30 -5.51 -2.69
N VAL A 523 -3.41 -5.91 -3.31
CA VAL A 523 -3.48 -6.23 -4.74
C VAL A 523 -4.67 -5.54 -5.39
N ASN A 524 -4.38 -4.60 -6.29
CA ASN A 524 -5.38 -3.98 -7.15
C ASN A 524 -5.80 -4.95 -8.24
N THR A 525 -7.10 -5.21 -8.31
CA THR A 525 -7.71 -6.10 -9.28
C THR A 525 -8.87 -5.41 -9.96
N ARG A 526 -8.95 -5.57 -11.29
CA ARG A 526 -10.14 -5.25 -12.08
C ARG A 526 -10.99 -6.51 -12.17
N PRO A 527 -12.03 -6.66 -11.33
CA PRO A 527 -12.78 -7.89 -11.24
C PRO A 527 -13.52 -8.18 -12.55
N TRP A 528 -13.69 -9.45 -12.87
CA TRP A 528 -14.68 -9.83 -13.87
C TRP A 528 -16.10 -9.65 -13.30
N PRO A 529 -17.13 -9.48 -14.15
CA PRO A 529 -18.50 -9.42 -13.66
C PRO A 529 -18.85 -10.65 -12.82
N ARG A 530 -19.64 -10.46 -11.76
CA ARG A 530 -19.98 -11.55 -10.84
C ARG A 530 -20.59 -12.75 -11.59
N GLY A 531 -20.01 -13.92 -11.39
CA GLY A 531 -20.45 -15.16 -12.03
C GLY A 531 -20.08 -15.28 -13.52
N TYR A 532 -19.28 -14.36 -14.06
CA TYR A 532 -18.80 -14.45 -15.42
C TYR A 532 -17.83 -15.62 -15.57
N VAL A 533 -18.07 -16.48 -16.56
CA VAL A 533 -17.20 -17.60 -16.91
C VAL A 533 -16.53 -17.29 -18.24
N ILE A 534 -15.21 -17.39 -18.28
CA ILE A 534 -14.43 -17.19 -19.50
C ILE A 534 -14.65 -18.40 -20.40
N THR A 535 -15.43 -18.22 -21.47
CA THR A 535 -15.72 -19.26 -22.46
C THR A 535 -14.67 -19.31 -23.57
N ASN A 536 -14.07 -18.17 -23.91
CA ASN A 536 -12.97 -18.05 -24.85
C ASN A 536 -11.83 -17.24 -24.22
N PRO A 537 -10.69 -17.87 -23.89
CA PRO A 537 -9.54 -17.18 -23.31
C PRO A 537 -8.97 -16.06 -24.19
N LEU A 538 -9.23 -16.03 -25.50
CA LEU A 538 -8.73 -14.99 -26.41
C LEU A 538 -9.66 -13.78 -26.52
N GLN A 539 -10.86 -13.83 -25.91
CA GLN A 539 -11.83 -12.74 -25.97
C GLN A 539 -11.90 -12.01 -24.62
N PRO A 540 -11.77 -10.67 -24.60
CA PRO A 540 -11.81 -9.92 -23.35
C PRO A 540 -13.17 -10.06 -22.67
N PRO A 541 -13.21 -10.30 -21.35
CA PRO A 541 -14.45 -10.19 -20.58
C PRO A 541 -14.95 -8.75 -20.59
N PRO A 542 -16.24 -8.51 -20.30
CA PRO A 542 -16.76 -7.17 -20.10
C PRO A 542 -16.02 -6.43 -18.99
N ILE A 543 -15.89 -5.11 -19.13
CA ILE A 543 -15.27 -4.26 -18.11
C ILE A 543 -16.17 -4.14 -16.88
N ALA A 544 -15.64 -4.49 -15.70
CA ALA A 544 -16.12 -3.91 -14.46
C ALA A 544 -15.46 -2.53 -14.29
N GLN A 545 -16.26 -1.51 -14.04
CA GLN A 545 -15.73 -0.14 -13.85
C GLN A 545 -15.07 0.05 -12.48
N GLU A 546 -15.24 -0.89 -11.57
CA GLU A 546 -14.71 -0.78 -10.20
C GLU A 546 -13.35 -1.46 -10.13
N ILE A 547 -12.46 -0.92 -9.29
CA ILE A 547 -11.20 -1.57 -8.93
C ILE A 547 -11.29 -2.00 -7.46
N ASP A 548 -10.85 -3.22 -7.21
CA ASP A 548 -10.84 -3.88 -5.90
C ASP A 548 -9.42 -3.94 -5.34
N ILE A 549 -9.25 -3.57 -4.08
CA ILE A 549 -8.00 -3.84 -3.35
C ILE A 549 -8.22 -5.05 -2.46
N HIS A 550 -7.59 -6.17 -2.83
CA HIS A 550 -7.53 -7.38 -2.01
C HIS A 550 -6.38 -7.25 -1.02
N VAL A 551 -6.56 -7.73 0.22
CA VAL A 551 -5.50 -7.80 1.22
C VAL A 551 -5.19 -9.26 1.50
N ILE A 552 -3.92 -9.65 1.42
CA ILE A 552 -3.45 -11.02 1.65
C ILE A 552 -2.47 -10.98 2.82
N ASP A 553 -2.72 -11.83 3.82
CA ASP A 553 -1.78 -12.03 4.93
C ASP A 553 -0.64 -12.94 4.46
N LEU A 554 0.59 -12.46 4.52
CA LEU A 554 1.78 -13.18 4.05
C LEU A 554 2.23 -14.31 4.98
N VAL A 555 1.75 -14.34 6.23
CA VAL A 555 2.03 -15.46 7.15
C VAL A 555 1.10 -16.63 6.88
N THR A 556 -0.18 -16.35 6.64
CA THR A 556 -1.18 -17.41 6.39
C THR A 556 -1.38 -17.71 4.90
N LEU A 557 -0.87 -16.85 4.02
CA LEU A 557 -1.10 -16.85 2.57
C LEU A 557 -2.59 -16.91 2.22
N LYS A 558 -3.41 -16.18 2.99
CA LYS A 558 -4.86 -16.11 2.80
C LYS A 558 -5.30 -14.68 2.61
N GLN A 559 -6.33 -14.49 1.79
CA GLN A 559 -6.99 -13.20 1.69
C GLN A 559 -7.70 -12.87 3.02
N VAL A 560 -7.47 -11.65 3.52
CA VAL A 560 -7.98 -11.13 4.79
C VAL A 560 -8.57 -9.72 4.60
N GLY A 561 -9.32 -9.23 5.58
CA GLY A 561 -9.82 -7.86 5.59
C GLY A 561 -10.98 -7.56 4.64
N THR A 562 -11.52 -6.36 4.76
CA THR A 562 -12.53 -5.83 3.84
C THR A 562 -11.87 -5.32 2.57
N MET A 563 -12.38 -5.75 1.43
CA MET A 563 -11.97 -5.24 0.12
C MET A 563 -12.23 -3.72 0.06
N LEU A 564 -11.18 -2.95 -0.22
CA LEU A 564 -11.30 -1.50 -0.36
C LEU A 564 -11.79 -1.19 -1.77
N ARG A 565 -12.85 -0.38 -1.88
CA ARG A 565 -13.48 -0.04 -3.16
C ARG A 565 -13.94 1.41 -3.14
N ALA A 566 -13.53 2.17 -4.17
CA ALA A 566 -14.04 3.52 -4.44
C ALA A 566 -13.61 4.03 -5.82
N HIS A 567 -12.42 3.61 -6.25
CA HIS A 567 -11.76 4.05 -7.46
C HIS A 567 -12.19 3.24 -8.69
N LYS A 568 -12.08 3.84 -9.88
CA LYS A 568 -12.68 3.32 -11.10
C LYS A 568 -11.71 3.22 -12.28
N ALA A 569 -12.02 2.27 -13.16
CA ALA A 569 -11.37 2.05 -14.45
C ALA A 569 -12.40 2.19 -15.60
N TYR A 570 -11.93 2.65 -16.75
CA TYR A 570 -12.72 2.84 -17.97
C TYR A 570 -12.07 2.24 -19.22
N THR A 571 -10.75 2.03 -19.21
CA THR A 571 -10.00 1.39 -20.30
C THR A 571 -10.48 -0.05 -20.49
N PRO A 572 -10.66 -0.55 -21.72
CA PRO A 572 -11.09 -1.93 -21.90
C PRO A 572 -10.02 -2.93 -21.45
N ASN A 573 -10.42 -4.17 -21.14
CA ASN A 573 -9.53 -5.18 -20.53
C ASN A 573 -8.33 -5.60 -21.40
N ASN A 574 -8.31 -5.27 -22.69
CA ASN A 574 -7.20 -5.54 -23.61
C ASN A 574 -6.08 -4.47 -23.55
N GLU A 575 -6.33 -3.35 -22.87
CA GLU A 575 -5.41 -2.21 -22.73
C GLU A 575 -5.18 -1.87 -21.26
N CYS A 576 -5.29 -2.87 -20.36
CA CYS A 576 -5.02 -2.65 -18.93
C CYS A 576 -3.58 -2.20 -18.70
N PHE A 577 -3.42 -1.11 -17.95
CA PHE A 577 -2.13 -0.63 -17.48
C PHE A 577 -1.98 -0.88 -15.97
N PHE A 578 -0.75 -0.80 -15.49
CA PHE A 578 -0.45 -0.96 -14.06
C PHE A 578 -0.79 0.35 -13.32
N ILE A 579 -1.54 0.25 -12.23
CA ILE A 579 -1.80 1.33 -11.28
C ILE A 579 -1.06 0.98 -9.98
N PHE A 580 -0.03 1.75 -9.69
CA PHE A 580 0.77 1.56 -8.50
C PHE A 580 0.06 2.13 -7.28
N LEU A 581 -0.10 1.27 -6.27
CA LEU A 581 -0.64 1.58 -4.97
C LEU A 581 0.51 1.58 -3.96
N ASP A 582 0.32 2.27 -2.84
CA ASP A 582 1.29 2.27 -1.75
C ASP A 582 0.58 2.24 -0.41
N VAL A 583 1.29 1.75 0.61
CA VAL A 583 0.75 1.48 1.94
C VAL A 583 1.74 1.97 2.99
N CYS A 584 1.25 2.79 3.92
CA CYS A 584 1.97 3.14 5.13
C CYS A 584 1.29 2.52 6.36
N ASP A 585 1.77 2.85 7.55
CA ASP A 585 1.21 2.29 8.79
C ASP A 585 -0.26 2.68 9.01
N GLU A 586 -0.65 3.89 8.59
CA GLU A 586 -1.99 4.43 8.84
C GLU A 586 -2.92 4.40 7.63
N TYR A 587 -2.36 4.40 6.42
CA TYR A 587 -3.13 4.64 5.21
C TYR A 587 -2.77 3.68 4.08
N VAL A 588 -3.75 3.48 3.20
CA VAL A 588 -3.58 2.86 1.88
C VAL A 588 -3.92 3.92 0.84
N ALA A 589 -3.14 4.01 -0.22
CA ALA A 589 -3.45 4.89 -1.34
C ALA A 589 -3.34 4.15 -2.68
N SER A 590 -4.16 4.57 -3.65
CA SER A 590 -4.10 4.05 -5.02
C SER A 590 -4.47 5.13 -6.04
N GLY A 591 -3.87 5.05 -7.23
CA GLY A 591 -4.32 5.79 -8.40
C GLY A 591 -5.62 5.24 -9.00
N ALA A 592 -6.14 5.93 -10.02
CA ALA A 592 -7.36 5.55 -10.73
C ALA A 592 -7.47 6.23 -12.10
N GLU A 593 -8.26 5.62 -12.99
CA GLU A 593 -8.53 6.17 -14.33
C GLU A 593 -9.64 7.23 -14.32
N ASP A 594 -10.34 7.40 -13.21
CA ASP A 594 -11.31 8.48 -13.01
C ASP A 594 -10.68 9.83 -12.67
N LYS A 595 -9.37 9.97 -12.89
CA LYS A 595 -8.58 11.19 -12.71
C LYS A 595 -8.38 11.58 -11.24
N HIS A 596 -8.48 10.60 -10.34
CA HIS A 596 -8.27 10.81 -8.92
C HIS A 596 -7.30 9.77 -8.35
N GLY A 597 -6.44 10.22 -7.44
CA GLY A 597 -5.87 9.34 -6.42
C GLY A 597 -6.88 9.16 -5.28
N TYR A 598 -6.81 8.06 -4.56
CA TYR A 598 -7.68 7.77 -3.42
C TYR A 598 -6.87 7.42 -2.18
N LEU A 599 -7.35 7.85 -1.02
CA LEU A 599 -6.78 7.54 0.29
C LEU A 599 -7.81 6.83 1.16
N TRP A 600 -7.38 5.76 1.82
CA TRP A 600 -8.16 5.06 2.83
C TRP A 600 -7.40 5.01 4.15
N ASP A 601 -8.14 5.08 5.27
CA ASP A 601 -7.58 4.67 6.55
C ASP A 601 -7.44 3.14 6.57
N ARG A 602 -6.27 2.66 6.99
CA ARG A 602 -5.93 1.24 6.95
C ARG A 602 -6.71 0.40 7.99
N HIS A 603 -6.99 0.96 9.16
CA HIS A 603 -7.66 0.25 10.26
C HIS A 603 -9.19 0.30 10.13
N TYR A 604 -9.74 1.50 9.91
CA TYR A 604 -11.19 1.69 9.81
C TYR A 604 -11.75 1.37 8.41
N GLY A 605 -10.88 1.19 7.40
CA GLY A 605 -11.28 0.78 6.05
C GLY A 605 -12.09 1.83 5.28
N VAL A 606 -12.09 3.09 5.73
CA VAL A 606 -12.90 4.17 5.16
C VAL A 606 -12.11 5.01 4.17
N CYS A 607 -12.76 5.38 3.06
CA CYS A 607 -12.18 6.31 2.10
C CYS A 607 -12.22 7.73 2.67
N LEU A 608 -11.03 8.33 2.86
CA LEU A 608 -10.87 9.64 3.48
C LEU A 608 -10.91 10.76 2.44
N ALA A 609 -10.20 10.59 1.33
CA ALA A 609 -9.96 11.67 0.36
C ALA A 609 -9.81 11.17 -1.08
N LYS A 610 -10.10 12.07 -2.02
CA LYS A 610 -9.75 11.97 -3.44
C LYS A 610 -8.82 13.09 -3.85
N PHE A 611 -7.78 12.77 -4.60
CA PHE A 611 -6.74 13.68 -5.05
C PHE A 611 -6.92 13.99 -6.54
N PRO A 612 -7.53 15.13 -6.90
CA PRO A 612 -7.90 15.42 -8.28
C PRO A 612 -6.67 15.69 -9.17
N HIS A 613 -6.69 15.11 -10.36
CA HIS A 613 -5.79 15.38 -11.48
C HIS A 613 -6.61 15.69 -12.74
N SER A 614 -5.93 16.16 -13.80
CA SER A 614 -6.62 16.46 -15.08
C SER A 614 -6.76 15.22 -15.96
N ASP A 615 -6.03 14.16 -15.63
CA ASP A 615 -6.03 12.87 -16.31
C ASP A 615 -5.75 11.70 -15.32
N VAL A 616 -5.65 10.47 -15.82
CA VAL A 616 -5.41 9.24 -15.05
C VAL A 616 -4.29 9.41 -14.03
N VAL A 617 -4.49 8.90 -12.81
CA VAL A 617 -3.44 8.85 -11.77
C VAL A 617 -2.81 7.46 -11.81
N ASN A 618 -1.53 7.40 -12.16
CA ASN A 618 -0.81 6.13 -12.42
C ASN A 618 -0.17 5.54 -11.16
N SER A 619 0.36 6.40 -10.29
CA SER A 619 1.13 5.99 -9.12
C SER A 619 0.91 6.93 -7.97
N VAL A 620 0.97 6.37 -6.78
CA VAL A 620 1.00 7.11 -5.52
C VAL A 620 2.12 6.55 -4.65
N ALA A 621 2.71 7.38 -3.80
CA ALA A 621 3.70 6.91 -2.83
C ALA A 621 3.67 7.77 -1.56
N PHE A 622 3.69 7.11 -0.41
CA PHE A 622 3.86 7.74 0.90
C PHE A 622 5.34 7.96 1.18
N ASN A 623 5.64 9.00 1.95
CA ASN A 623 6.95 9.10 2.56
C ASN A 623 7.06 8.06 3.70
N PRO A 624 8.01 7.11 3.65
CA PRO A 624 8.11 6.02 4.63
C PRO A 624 8.53 6.50 6.03
N ARG A 625 9.00 7.74 6.17
CA ARG A 625 9.32 8.36 7.47
C ARG A 625 8.32 9.42 7.90
N ASP A 626 7.37 9.76 7.03
CA ASP A 626 6.35 10.77 7.26
C ASP A 626 5.04 10.37 6.55
N SER A 627 4.14 9.69 7.27
CA SER A 627 2.83 9.30 6.73
C SER A 627 1.93 10.50 6.39
N GLU A 628 2.32 11.70 6.79
CA GLU A 628 1.61 12.96 6.51
C GLU A 628 2.04 13.60 5.19
N MET A 629 2.91 12.93 4.41
CA MET A 629 3.30 13.31 3.05
C MET A 629 2.97 12.20 2.04
N LEU A 630 2.19 12.56 1.02
CA LEU A 630 1.84 11.69 -0.11
C LEU A 630 2.21 12.37 -1.42
N VAL A 631 2.71 11.60 -2.39
CA VAL A 631 2.97 12.06 -3.76
C VAL A 631 2.09 11.29 -4.73
N THR A 632 1.49 11.99 -5.69
CA THR A 632 0.68 11.39 -6.77
C THR A 632 1.26 11.79 -8.13
N THR A 633 1.28 10.85 -9.09
CA THR A 633 1.75 11.09 -10.47
C THR A 633 0.68 10.72 -11.49
N SER A 634 0.63 11.47 -12.60
CA SER A 634 -0.49 11.37 -13.52
C SER A 634 -0.10 11.48 -15.00
N ASP A 635 -1.02 11.01 -15.84
CA ASP A 635 -1.05 11.25 -17.28
C ASP A 635 -1.22 12.73 -17.65
N ASP A 636 -1.56 13.61 -16.69
CA ASP A 636 -1.58 15.07 -16.88
C ASP A 636 -0.19 15.74 -16.84
N TYR A 637 0.87 14.92 -16.77
CA TYR A 637 2.29 15.29 -16.78
C TYR A 637 2.75 15.96 -15.48
N THR A 638 1.89 16.00 -14.47
CA THR A 638 2.21 16.61 -13.18
C THR A 638 2.47 15.57 -12.10
N VAL A 639 3.31 15.98 -11.16
CA VAL A 639 3.49 15.33 -9.87
C VAL A 639 2.93 16.26 -8.81
N LYS A 640 2.04 15.78 -7.96
CA LYS A 640 1.46 16.59 -6.89
C LYS A 640 1.92 16.08 -5.53
N VAL A 641 2.27 17.02 -4.66
CA VAL A 641 2.72 16.74 -3.29
C VAL A 641 1.61 17.18 -2.34
N TRP A 642 1.19 16.25 -1.50
CA TRP A 642 0.11 16.41 -0.53
C TRP A 642 0.69 16.33 0.87
N ARG A 643 0.40 17.32 1.71
CA ARG A 643 0.79 17.35 3.12
C ARG A 643 -0.42 17.53 4.03
N SER A 644 -0.29 17.12 5.28
CA SER A 644 -1.35 17.31 6.27
C SER A 644 -1.48 18.76 6.70
N ARG A 645 -2.57 19.05 7.40
CA ARG A 645 -2.81 20.35 8.04
C ARG A 645 -1.79 20.63 9.14
N ALA A 646 -1.48 19.63 9.95
CA ALA A 646 -0.50 19.74 11.02
C ALA A 646 0.89 20.12 10.46
N VAL A 647 1.32 19.46 9.38
CA VAL A 647 2.61 19.77 8.73
C VAL A 647 2.61 21.17 8.11
N VAL A 648 1.56 21.55 7.37
CA VAL A 648 1.47 22.89 6.77
C VAL A 648 1.54 24.00 7.82
N ARG A 649 0.86 23.84 8.97
CA ARG A 649 0.99 24.77 10.11
C ARG A 649 2.40 24.81 10.69
N SER A 650 3.03 23.63 10.84
CA SER A 650 4.40 23.55 11.38
C SER A 650 5.42 24.27 10.50
N LEU A 651 5.16 24.34 9.20
CA LEU A 651 5.96 25.08 8.22
C LEU A 651 5.67 26.59 8.22
N GLY A 652 4.73 27.07 9.05
CA GLY A 652 4.32 28.48 9.11
C GLY A 652 3.52 28.93 7.88
N LEU A 653 2.91 28.00 7.15
CA LEU A 653 2.14 28.29 5.94
C LEU A 653 0.63 28.40 6.26
N ASP A 654 -0.07 29.19 5.46
CA ASP A 654 -1.53 29.33 5.56
C ASP A 654 -2.25 28.15 4.88
N GLU A 655 -3.02 27.40 5.65
CA GLU A 655 -3.79 26.23 5.16
C GLU A 655 -4.85 26.59 4.14
N ASP A 656 -5.38 27.81 4.18
CA ASP A 656 -6.45 28.24 3.29
C ASP A 656 -5.91 28.69 1.93
N SER A 657 -4.59 28.83 1.80
CA SER A 657 -3.91 29.14 0.53
C SER A 657 -3.75 27.92 -0.40
N PHE A 658 -3.92 26.70 0.12
CA PHE A 658 -3.70 25.47 -0.64
C PHE A 658 -5.01 24.77 -1.04
N PRO A 659 -5.12 24.27 -2.30
CA PRO A 659 -6.19 23.38 -2.69
C PRO A 659 -6.23 22.13 -1.80
N ARG A 660 -7.43 21.68 -1.46
CA ARG A 660 -7.65 20.45 -0.68
C ARG A 660 -8.06 19.32 -1.60
N GLY A 661 -7.61 18.10 -1.28
CA GLY A 661 -8.25 16.88 -1.77
C GLY A 661 -9.74 16.89 -1.44
N MET A 662 -10.55 16.25 -2.28
CA MET A 662 -11.98 16.13 -2.03
C MET A 662 -12.20 15.10 -0.93
N GLU A 663 -12.53 15.58 0.27
CA GLU A 663 -12.96 14.69 1.35
C GLU A 663 -14.23 13.94 0.94
N VAL A 664 -14.28 12.63 1.15
CA VAL A 664 -15.45 11.79 0.82
C VAL A 664 -16.54 11.88 1.92
N ARG A 665 -16.38 12.81 2.87
CA ARG A 665 -17.36 13.09 3.92
C ARG A 665 -18.61 13.70 3.29
N ASN A 666 -19.75 13.00 3.34
CA ASN A 666 -21.03 13.67 3.11
C ASN A 666 -21.23 14.66 4.26
N ARG A 667 -21.06 15.96 4.01
CA ARG A 667 -21.60 16.99 4.89
C ARG A 667 -23.07 16.68 5.11
N ARG A 668 -23.53 16.57 6.36
CA ARG A 668 -24.97 16.60 6.65
C ARG A 668 -25.54 17.83 5.94
N LYS A 669 -26.49 17.64 5.02
CA LYS A 669 -27.59 18.60 4.92
C LYS A 669 -28.38 18.38 6.20
N PHE A 670 -28.05 19.12 7.26
CA PHE A 670 -28.98 19.23 8.35
C PHE A 670 -30.28 19.78 7.74
N GLN A 671 -31.37 19.00 7.79
CA GLN A 671 -32.67 19.63 7.87
C GLN A 671 -32.54 20.60 9.04
N LYS A 672 -32.74 21.90 8.79
CA LYS A 672 -32.97 22.84 9.89
C LYS A 672 -34.01 22.16 10.77
N SER A 673 -33.61 21.74 11.98
CA SER A 673 -34.61 21.43 12.97
C SER A 673 -35.39 22.72 13.14
N SER A 674 -36.65 22.69 12.76
CA SER A 674 -37.61 23.67 13.21
C SER A 674 -37.84 23.41 14.70
N CYS A 675 -36.82 23.64 15.52
CA CYS A 675 -37.01 23.93 16.91
C CYS A 675 -37.50 25.37 16.98
N ASN A 676 -38.79 25.56 16.69
CA ASN A 676 -39.51 26.61 17.37
C ASN A 676 -39.58 26.16 18.83
N ILE A 677 -38.68 26.71 19.64
CA ILE A 677 -38.92 26.83 21.06
C ILE A 677 -39.76 28.10 21.16
N ASP A 678 -41.07 27.93 21.24
CA ASP A 678 -41.95 28.85 21.98
C ASP A 678 -42.00 28.37 23.43
#